data_AF-A0A1E4ELT5-F1
#
_entry.id   AF-A0A1E4ELT5-F1
#
_cell.length_a   1.000
_cell.length_b   1.000
_cell.length_c   1.000
_cell.angle_alpha   90.00
_cell.angle_beta   90.00
_cell.angle_gamma   90.00
#
_symmetry.space_group_name_H-M   'P 1'
#
loop_
_entity.id
_entity.type
_entity.pdbx_description
1 polymer ?
#
loop_
_entity_poly.entity_id
_entity_poly.type
_entity_poly.pdbx_seq_one_letter_code
_entity_poly.pdbx_strand_id
1 'polypeptide(L)'
;MPFEALLATCLAYVALMFGVAYAADRAAARGHVRWLDHPLVYTLSLSVYCSAWTFYGAVGYASRSGLEFATIYLGPTLVFTAAWWGLRRLVRVARMHHVTSVADLISARFGKSNRLAAIVTLIAVIASTPYIALQLQSVRLSFEVFATNAPNGPDTGAMGGTALWVAAGLALFTILFGTRNLAADERHHGVVTAIALEAVVKLLAFVALGVFVVWGLADGPGDMLDRIARTAADPTVAEGWLLRPDRWTALILVSAAAILTLPRMFQVMVVEAADEERLHVAGWAFPAYLFIMSLFVLPIAVMGRELLPAGSDPDLYVLTLPAAAGQDMLALLVFLGGFSAATSMVVMCAIAVATMVSNHWLVPAWLALRRIPAPDETDDLRGFVLNARRMAILAVVAAGWVYHEASGGAAALAAMGLVAFTGMAQVLPAMLGGLLWRGANRKGAYAGIGSGLVLWMALIFLPSVGVGGDLPVPAGVDPWTAAVALSLSLNTLAFVGMSIFGFPDPVERLQGLSFVSAVEPIRHSRMLRADDRAEPLLAMARRVWGPDAALRYFQAEARAQGKTGYLPDLTPRFLTRLERRLAGSIGSATAHAMIDRVAGGVALTVADLLQVADEAQRAKEETQRLEAAQAELTRTARQLRQANDKLTALSVQKDAFLGQISHELRTPMTSVRAFSEILKDPSLTPEERGRFAGIIHDEAGRLTRLLDDLLDLSVLESGRAQLTVTVANLHDLIGRALTAASATRPERGFLIDRDLPAEHLGVITDADRLLQVLINVISNARKYCDAAHPVLIIRVRRPESGGAVIDIVDNGSGIDSGRQSLIFEKFARLNDPARAGGAGLGLAICREIMLTLGGEISYLPGQGGAAFRIQLPARPPSGSVPD
;
A
#
# COMPACT_ATOMS: atom_id res chain seq x y z
N MET A 1 53.24 20.36 -27.21
CA MET A 1 53.10 18.99 -27.79
C MET A 1 52.58 19.06 -29.21
N PRO A 2 52.97 18.15 -30.12
CA PRO A 2 52.41 18.09 -31.47
C PRO A 2 50.93 17.62 -31.45
N PHE A 3 50.13 18.15 -32.38
CA PHE A 3 48.68 17.87 -32.49
C PHE A 3 48.36 16.37 -32.61
N GLU A 4 49.17 15.62 -33.37
CA GLU A 4 49.00 14.17 -33.55
C GLU A 4 49.12 13.40 -32.23
N ALA A 5 50.08 13.79 -31.37
CA ALA A 5 50.25 13.16 -30.06
C ALA A 5 49.09 13.47 -29.11
N LEU A 6 48.54 14.69 -29.19
CA LEU A 6 47.35 15.07 -28.44
C LEU A 6 46.14 14.23 -28.87
N LEU A 7 45.92 14.10 -30.18
CA LEU A 7 44.84 13.27 -30.73
C LEU A 7 45.00 11.79 -30.36
N ALA A 8 46.21 11.24 -30.47
CA ALA A 8 46.51 9.87 -30.08
C ALA A 8 46.23 9.64 -28.57
N THR A 9 46.56 10.61 -27.72
CA THR A 9 46.28 10.56 -26.28
C THR A 9 44.78 10.56 -26.01
N CYS A 10 44.01 11.41 -26.69
CA CYS A 10 42.54 11.40 -26.60
C CYS A 10 41.95 10.06 -27.01
N LEU A 11 42.39 9.50 -28.14
CA LEU A 11 41.91 8.20 -28.64
C LEU A 11 42.26 7.07 -27.67
N ALA A 12 43.48 7.06 -27.13
CA ALA A 12 43.91 6.08 -26.13
C ALA A 12 43.08 6.17 -24.84
N TYR A 13 42.80 7.39 -24.36
CA TYR A 13 41.96 7.60 -23.19
C TYR A 13 40.51 7.16 -23.42
N VAL A 14 39.93 7.50 -24.57
CA VAL A 14 38.58 7.05 -24.94
C VAL A 14 38.52 5.52 -25.05
N ALA A 15 39.54 4.88 -25.64
CA ALA A 15 39.65 3.43 -25.71
C ALA A 15 39.77 2.79 -24.31
N LEU A 16 40.51 3.41 -23.40
CA LEU A 16 40.60 2.98 -22.01
C LEU A 16 39.23 3.04 -21.31
N MET A 17 38.50 4.16 -21.43
CA MET A 17 37.16 4.30 -20.86
C MET A 17 36.20 3.25 -21.43
N PHE A 18 36.29 2.96 -22.73
CA PHE A 18 35.51 1.90 -23.37
C PHE A 18 35.87 0.51 -22.83
N GLY A 19 37.16 0.22 -22.65
CA GLY A 19 37.63 -1.03 -22.07
C GLY A 19 37.08 -1.25 -20.66
N VAL A 20 37.05 -0.20 -19.83
CA VAL A 20 36.48 -0.23 -18.47
C VAL A 20 34.97 -0.48 -18.51
N ALA A 21 34.22 0.25 -19.34
CA ALA A 21 32.78 0.06 -19.49
C ALA A 21 32.44 -1.37 -19.94
N TYR A 22 33.13 -1.87 -20.96
CA TYR A 22 32.93 -3.22 -21.48
C TYR A 22 33.28 -4.31 -20.45
N ALA A 23 34.38 -4.12 -19.71
CA ALA A 23 34.77 -5.04 -18.65
C ALA A 23 33.74 -5.09 -17.52
N ALA A 24 33.21 -3.94 -17.11
CA ALA A 24 32.18 -3.81 -16.09
C ALA A 24 30.86 -4.48 -16.52
N ASP A 25 30.39 -4.25 -17.76
CA ASP A 25 29.20 -4.93 -18.30
C ASP A 25 29.38 -6.45 -18.34
N ARG A 26 30.56 -6.93 -18.77
CA ARG A 26 30.87 -8.37 -18.83
C ARG A 26 31.02 -8.99 -17.44
N ALA A 27 31.41 -8.22 -16.43
CA ALA A 27 31.48 -8.67 -15.04
C ALA A 27 30.08 -8.74 -14.40
N ALA A 28 29.22 -7.75 -14.68
CA ALA A 28 27.82 -7.74 -14.26
C ALA A 28 27.06 -8.95 -14.84
N ALA A 29 27.25 -9.23 -16.14
CA ALA A 29 26.65 -10.39 -16.80
C ALA A 29 27.08 -11.75 -16.20
N ARG A 30 28.23 -11.81 -15.53
CA ARG A 30 28.76 -13.00 -14.83
C ARG A 30 28.33 -13.07 -13.36
N GLY A 31 27.49 -12.16 -12.88
CA GLY A 31 26.99 -12.15 -11.50
C GLY A 31 27.96 -11.52 -10.48
N HIS A 32 29.06 -10.90 -10.92
CA HIS A 32 30.03 -10.22 -10.03
C HIS A 32 29.58 -8.78 -9.72
N VAL A 33 28.38 -8.62 -9.16
CA VAL A 33 27.75 -7.29 -9.01
C VAL A 33 28.23 -6.54 -7.76
N ARG A 34 28.84 -7.23 -6.79
CA ARG A 34 29.15 -6.67 -5.45
C ARG A 34 30.01 -5.39 -5.45
N TRP A 35 31.02 -5.27 -6.32
CA TRP A 35 31.86 -4.07 -6.39
C TRP A 35 31.22 -2.97 -7.25
N LEU A 36 30.52 -3.36 -8.32
CA LEU A 36 29.78 -2.45 -9.21
C LEU A 36 28.58 -1.79 -8.49
N ASP A 37 28.05 -2.45 -7.46
CA ASP A 37 26.95 -1.98 -6.64
C ASP A 37 27.36 -1.10 -5.45
N HIS A 38 28.65 -0.75 -5.31
CA HIS A 38 29.13 0.02 -4.18
C HIS A 38 28.55 1.46 -4.18
N PRO A 39 28.09 2.00 -3.02
CA PRO A 39 27.50 3.34 -2.94
C PRO A 39 28.38 4.47 -3.50
N LEU A 40 29.71 4.37 -3.31
CA LEU A 40 30.65 5.36 -3.85
C LEU A 40 30.68 5.41 -5.38
N VAL A 41 30.48 4.28 -6.09
CA VAL A 41 30.45 4.28 -7.56
C VAL A 41 29.24 5.06 -8.04
N TYR A 42 28.08 4.86 -7.41
CA TYR A 42 26.89 5.67 -7.66
C TYR A 42 27.12 7.15 -7.35
N THR A 43 27.68 7.48 -6.17
CA THR A 43 27.99 8.88 -5.81
C THR A 43 28.92 9.55 -6.81
N LEU A 44 30.01 8.88 -7.21
CA LEU A 44 30.94 9.39 -8.20
C LEU A 44 30.28 9.53 -9.57
N SER A 45 29.34 8.64 -9.93
CA SER A 45 28.60 8.78 -11.19
C SER A 45 27.73 10.04 -11.26
N LEU A 46 27.30 10.59 -10.11
CA LEU A 46 26.59 11.88 -10.08
C LEU A 46 27.47 13.06 -10.52
N SER A 47 28.80 12.86 -10.61
CA SER A 47 29.72 13.86 -11.16
C SER A 47 29.49 14.17 -12.64
N VAL A 48 28.58 13.49 -13.35
CA VAL A 48 28.06 13.94 -14.67
C VAL A 48 27.54 15.39 -14.61
N TYR A 49 27.17 15.87 -13.42
CA TYR A 49 26.87 17.28 -13.21
C TYR A 49 28.08 18.19 -13.52
N CYS A 50 29.29 17.77 -13.16
CA CYS A 50 30.55 18.46 -13.41
C CYS A 50 31.03 18.23 -14.85
N SER A 51 30.45 18.99 -15.77
CA SER A 51 30.80 18.97 -17.21
C SER A 51 31.97 19.90 -17.53
N ALA A 52 32.27 20.12 -18.82
CA ALA A 52 33.27 21.10 -19.23
C ALA A 52 32.92 22.52 -18.78
N TRP A 53 31.65 22.79 -18.45
CA TRP A 53 31.26 23.98 -17.70
C TRP A 53 32.06 24.12 -16.39
N THR A 54 32.11 23.09 -15.56
CA THR A 54 32.77 23.15 -14.26
C THR A 54 34.27 23.29 -14.41
N PHE A 55 34.84 22.67 -15.44
CA PHE A 55 36.26 22.75 -15.73
C PHE A 55 36.68 24.10 -16.28
N TYR A 56 36.01 24.58 -17.33
CA TYR A 56 36.44 25.78 -18.07
C TYR A 56 35.55 26.98 -17.72
N GLY A 57 34.24 26.84 -17.91
CA GLY A 57 33.27 27.92 -17.72
C GLY A 57 33.19 28.47 -16.29
N ALA A 58 33.39 27.67 -15.25
CA ALA A 58 33.28 28.11 -13.86
C ALA A 58 34.41 29.05 -13.46
N VAL A 59 35.63 28.81 -13.95
CA VAL A 59 36.79 29.69 -13.72
C VAL A 59 36.61 30.99 -14.47
N GLY A 60 36.16 30.94 -15.72
CA GLY A 60 35.86 32.16 -16.46
C GLY A 60 34.70 32.95 -15.86
N TYR A 61 33.67 32.27 -15.34
CA TYR A 61 32.58 32.92 -14.60
C TYR A 61 33.08 33.57 -13.30
N ALA A 62 33.93 32.88 -12.54
CA ALA A 62 34.53 33.43 -11.33
C ALA A 62 35.44 34.65 -11.62
N SER A 63 36.16 34.65 -12.74
CA SER A 63 36.97 35.78 -13.19
C SER A 63 36.11 37.04 -13.44
N ARG A 64 34.88 36.86 -13.93
CA ARG A 64 33.95 37.96 -14.23
C ARG A 64 33.06 38.36 -13.05
N SER A 65 32.68 37.39 -12.20
CA SER A 65 31.59 37.56 -11.22
C SER A 65 31.96 37.11 -9.80
N GLY A 66 33.25 36.94 -9.49
CA GLY A 66 33.74 36.60 -8.16
C GLY A 66 33.15 35.29 -7.65
N LEU A 67 32.47 35.33 -6.50
CA LEU A 67 31.89 34.14 -5.83
C LEU A 67 30.54 33.68 -6.42
N GLU A 68 29.97 34.39 -7.39
CA GLU A 68 28.65 34.04 -7.93
C GLU A 68 28.62 32.63 -8.55
N PHE A 69 29.74 32.11 -9.08
CA PHE A 69 29.82 30.75 -9.64
C PHE A 69 29.44 29.66 -8.61
N ALA A 70 29.69 29.89 -7.32
CA ALA A 70 29.46 28.92 -6.25
C ALA A 70 27.96 28.58 -6.11
N THR A 71 27.08 29.54 -6.45
CA THR A 71 25.62 29.37 -6.39
C THR A 71 25.11 28.23 -7.26
N ILE A 72 25.82 27.93 -8.36
CA ILE A 72 25.51 26.83 -9.27
C ILE A 72 25.70 25.48 -8.58
N TYR A 73 26.63 25.38 -7.63
CA TYR A 73 26.91 24.16 -6.86
C TYR A 73 26.15 24.11 -5.54
N LEU A 74 25.78 25.27 -4.98
CA LEU A 74 24.95 25.36 -3.78
C LEU A 74 23.54 24.80 -4.01
N GLY A 75 22.92 25.06 -5.16
CA GLY A 75 21.59 24.51 -5.49
C GLY A 75 21.52 22.97 -5.41
N PRO A 76 22.36 22.23 -6.15
CA PRO A 76 22.48 20.78 -6.01
C PRO A 76 22.85 20.33 -4.60
N THR A 77 23.75 21.06 -3.93
CA THR A 77 24.12 20.76 -2.54
C THR A 77 22.91 20.77 -1.62
N LEU A 78 22.03 21.76 -1.72
CA LEU A 78 20.78 21.83 -0.95
C LEU A 78 19.83 20.67 -1.25
N VAL A 79 19.70 20.28 -2.53
CA VAL A 79 18.86 19.14 -2.94
C VAL A 79 19.36 17.83 -2.34
N PHE A 80 20.67 17.61 -2.33
CA PHE A 80 21.28 16.39 -1.81
C PHE A 80 21.36 16.35 -0.28
N THR A 81 21.63 17.48 0.39
CA THR A 81 21.56 17.53 1.86
C THR A 81 20.13 17.36 2.37
N ALA A 82 19.13 17.85 1.63
CA ALA A 82 17.71 17.61 1.88
C ALA A 82 17.18 16.29 1.26
N ALA A 83 18.06 15.38 0.80
CA ALA A 83 17.66 14.19 0.05
C ALA A 83 16.71 13.28 0.82
N TRP A 84 16.79 13.27 2.15
CA TRP A 84 15.94 12.45 3.03
C TRP A 84 14.45 12.78 2.90
N TRP A 85 14.11 14.04 2.60
CA TRP A 85 12.72 14.52 2.57
C TRP A 85 12.12 14.43 1.16
N GLY A 86 12.83 14.98 0.17
CA GLY A 86 12.32 15.11 -1.19
C GLY A 86 12.86 14.06 -2.17
N LEU A 87 14.18 13.99 -2.30
CA LEU A 87 14.83 13.18 -3.35
C LEU A 87 14.57 11.68 -3.16
N ARG A 88 14.58 11.18 -1.92
CA ARG A 88 14.23 9.79 -1.60
C ARG A 88 12.84 9.42 -2.10
N ARG A 89 11.88 10.33 -1.91
CA ARG A 89 10.49 10.14 -2.37
C ARG A 89 10.41 10.16 -3.89
N LEU A 90 11.12 11.07 -4.56
CA LEU A 90 11.21 11.10 -6.02
C LEU A 90 11.74 9.76 -6.56
N VAL A 91 12.86 9.26 -6.04
CA VAL A 91 13.45 7.98 -6.45
C VAL A 91 12.50 6.81 -6.20
N ARG A 92 11.86 6.76 -5.02
CA ARG A 92 10.87 5.72 -4.70
C ARG A 92 9.71 5.72 -5.70
N VAL A 93 9.09 6.88 -5.93
CA VAL A 93 7.95 7.02 -6.84
C VAL A 93 8.35 6.67 -8.26
N ALA A 94 9.50 7.15 -8.73
CA ALA A 94 10.01 6.83 -10.06
C ALA A 94 10.23 5.31 -10.23
N ARG A 95 10.77 4.63 -9.21
CA ARG A 95 10.91 3.16 -9.24
C ARG A 95 9.58 2.43 -9.23
N MET A 96 8.64 2.79 -8.34
CA MET A 96 7.31 2.18 -8.29
C MET A 96 6.57 2.28 -9.64
N HIS A 97 6.78 3.40 -10.34
CA HIS A 97 6.17 3.67 -11.65
C HIS A 97 7.06 3.31 -12.84
N HIS A 98 8.24 2.70 -12.62
CA HIS A 98 9.22 2.31 -13.64
C HIS A 98 9.49 3.43 -14.66
N VAL A 99 9.71 4.62 -14.13
CA VAL A 99 9.96 5.82 -14.91
C VAL A 99 11.36 5.75 -15.53
N THR A 100 11.44 5.90 -16.85
CA THR A 100 12.70 5.94 -17.60
C THR A 100 13.19 7.36 -17.93
N SER A 101 12.38 8.38 -17.69
CA SER A 101 12.74 9.77 -17.99
C SER A 101 11.89 10.77 -17.18
N VAL A 102 12.33 12.03 -17.12
CA VAL A 102 11.53 13.10 -16.49
C VAL A 102 10.15 13.27 -17.17
N ALA A 103 10.07 13.08 -18.50
CA ALA A 103 8.80 13.11 -19.22
C ALA A 103 7.87 11.96 -18.84
N ASP A 104 8.42 10.76 -18.60
CA ASP A 104 7.65 9.61 -18.13
C ASP A 104 7.13 9.83 -16.71
N LEU A 105 7.87 10.50 -15.83
CA LEU A 105 7.42 10.82 -14.46
C LEU A 105 6.16 11.69 -14.52
N ILE A 106 6.23 12.76 -15.31
CA ILE A 106 5.13 13.72 -15.48
C ILE A 106 3.93 13.02 -16.14
N SER A 107 4.15 12.25 -17.21
CA SER A 107 3.08 11.50 -17.88
C SER A 107 2.43 10.49 -16.93
N ALA A 108 3.21 9.72 -16.17
CA ALA A 108 2.70 8.72 -15.23
C ALA A 108 1.85 9.33 -14.10
N ARG A 109 2.11 10.59 -13.71
CA ARG A 109 1.32 11.32 -12.70
C ARG A 109 0.02 11.91 -13.24
N PHE A 110 0.04 12.39 -14.48
CA PHE A 110 -1.04 13.16 -15.08
C PHE A 110 -1.72 12.36 -16.19
N GLY A 111 -2.27 11.19 -15.84
CA GLY A 111 -3.16 10.40 -16.68
C GLY A 111 -2.48 9.60 -17.80
N LYS A 112 -1.18 9.27 -17.68
CA LYS A 112 -0.37 8.63 -18.75
C LYS A 112 -0.45 9.37 -20.08
N SER A 113 -0.48 10.70 -20.02
CA SER A 113 -0.69 11.52 -21.21
C SER A 113 0.56 11.59 -22.09
N ASN A 114 0.53 10.90 -23.25
CA ASN A 114 1.64 10.95 -24.22
C ASN A 114 1.92 12.38 -24.72
N ARG A 115 0.88 13.21 -24.89
CA ARG A 115 1.03 14.61 -25.32
C ARG A 115 1.79 15.45 -24.31
N LEU A 116 1.53 15.26 -23.00
CA LEU A 116 2.24 15.99 -21.95
C LEU A 116 3.72 15.57 -21.89
N ALA A 117 4.01 14.27 -21.97
CA ALA A 117 5.37 13.78 -22.11
C ALA A 117 6.05 14.37 -23.36
N ALA A 118 5.36 14.42 -24.50
CA ALA A 118 5.89 14.99 -25.73
C ALA A 118 6.28 16.47 -25.61
N ILE A 119 5.53 17.28 -24.83
CA ILE A 119 5.89 18.68 -24.54
C ILE A 119 7.13 18.75 -23.64
N VAL A 120 7.20 17.93 -22.59
CA VAL A 120 8.41 17.88 -21.72
C VAL A 120 9.63 17.44 -22.53
N THR A 121 9.46 16.49 -23.44
CA THR A 121 10.51 16.05 -24.39
C THR A 121 10.91 17.17 -25.35
N LEU A 122 9.97 17.99 -25.83
CA LEU A 122 10.28 19.17 -26.63
C LEU A 122 11.18 20.14 -25.87
N ILE A 123 10.80 20.48 -24.63
CA ILE A 123 11.60 21.36 -23.76
C ILE A 123 12.99 20.76 -23.56
N ALA A 124 13.07 19.45 -23.28
CA ALA A 124 14.33 18.75 -23.09
C ALA A 124 15.25 18.78 -24.32
N VAL A 125 14.70 18.61 -25.53
CA VAL A 125 15.47 18.73 -26.77
C VAL A 125 16.00 20.15 -26.93
N ILE A 126 15.13 21.17 -26.85
CA ILE A 126 15.53 22.57 -27.08
C ILE A 126 16.51 23.05 -26.00
N ALA A 127 16.26 22.73 -24.72
CA ALA A 127 17.13 23.12 -23.61
C ALA A 127 18.48 22.39 -23.63
N SER A 128 18.56 21.19 -24.21
CA SER A 128 19.83 20.47 -24.35
C SER A 128 20.73 21.06 -25.44
N THR A 129 20.15 21.77 -26.42
CA THR A 129 20.87 22.40 -27.54
C THR A 129 21.99 23.36 -27.10
N PRO A 130 21.74 24.44 -26.34
CA PRO A 130 22.80 25.35 -25.87
C PRO A 130 23.81 24.62 -24.97
N TYR A 131 23.35 23.60 -24.25
CA TYR A 131 24.18 22.85 -23.34
C TYR A 131 25.17 21.91 -24.05
N ILE A 132 24.78 21.37 -25.21
CA ILE A 132 25.65 20.60 -26.12
C ILE A 132 26.57 21.55 -26.88
N ALA A 133 26.06 22.70 -27.36
CA ALA A 133 26.86 23.74 -28.00
C ALA A 133 28.06 24.14 -27.13
N LEU A 134 27.81 24.31 -25.83
CA LEU A 134 28.85 24.58 -24.83
C LEU A 134 29.95 23.52 -24.81
N GLN A 135 29.60 22.23 -24.87
CA GLN A 135 30.62 21.17 -24.85
C GLN A 135 31.42 21.14 -26.16
N LEU A 136 30.75 21.35 -27.30
CA LEU A 136 31.43 21.43 -28.60
C LEU A 136 32.45 22.58 -28.61
N GLN A 137 32.05 23.75 -28.10
CA GLN A 137 32.92 24.90 -27.95
C GLN A 137 34.06 24.64 -26.97
N SER A 138 33.78 24.03 -25.82
CA SER A 138 34.80 23.66 -24.83
C SER A 138 35.88 22.76 -25.43
N VAL A 139 35.48 21.74 -26.18
CA VAL A 139 36.41 20.83 -26.85
C VAL A 139 37.21 21.58 -27.90
N ARG A 140 36.55 22.34 -28.78
CA ARG A 140 37.22 23.14 -29.82
C ARG A 140 38.28 24.07 -29.22
N LEU A 141 37.91 24.89 -28.25
CA LEU A 141 38.82 25.86 -27.62
C LEU A 141 39.98 25.15 -26.91
N SER A 142 39.72 24.01 -26.26
CA SER A 142 40.77 23.24 -25.59
C SER A 142 41.83 22.68 -26.56
N PHE A 143 41.45 22.31 -27.80
CA PHE A 143 42.39 21.89 -28.83
C PHE A 143 43.20 23.07 -29.40
N GLU A 144 42.59 24.25 -29.50
CA GLU A 144 43.22 25.46 -30.03
C GLU A 144 44.42 25.93 -29.19
N VAL A 145 44.33 25.79 -27.85
CA VAL A 145 45.42 26.12 -26.91
C VAL A 145 46.70 25.32 -27.19
N PHE A 146 46.57 24.06 -27.62
CA PHE A 146 47.72 23.23 -27.96
C PHE A 146 48.17 23.38 -29.42
N ALA A 147 47.26 23.75 -30.32
CA ALA A 147 47.55 23.94 -31.75
C ALA A 147 48.36 25.22 -32.02
N THR A 148 48.04 26.31 -31.31
CA THR A 148 48.72 27.62 -31.43
C THR A 148 50.18 27.60 -30.97
N ASN A 149 50.57 26.62 -30.14
CA ASN A 149 51.94 26.42 -29.67
C ASN A 149 52.77 25.45 -30.53
N ALA A 150 52.26 25.02 -31.70
CA ALA A 150 52.98 24.14 -32.61
C ALA A 150 53.79 24.94 -33.65
N PRO A 151 55.11 24.74 -33.77
CA PRO A 151 55.97 25.50 -34.71
C PRO A 151 55.63 25.30 -36.20
N ASN A 152 54.74 24.37 -36.55
CA ASN A 152 54.22 24.11 -37.90
C ASN A 152 52.70 23.80 -37.88
N GLY A 153 51.93 24.42 -36.97
CA GLY A 153 50.47 24.23 -36.90
C GLY A 153 49.76 24.76 -38.17
N PRO A 154 48.67 24.12 -38.64
CA PRO A 154 47.93 24.61 -39.80
C PRO A 154 47.40 26.03 -39.57
N ASP A 155 47.40 26.86 -40.61
CA ASP A 155 46.84 28.21 -40.59
C ASP A 155 45.45 28.20 -39.92
N THR A 156 45.25 29.10 -38.97
CA THR A 156 44.01 29.26 -38.17
C THR A 156 42.73 29.41 -39.00
N GLY A 157 42.85 29.78 -40.29
CA GLY A 157 41.75 29.79 -41.27
C GLY A 157 41.24 28.41 -41.69
N ALA A 158 42.02 27.33 -41.55
CA ALA A 158 41.60 25.96 -41.87
C ALA A 158 40.78 25.28 -40.75
N MET A 159 40.70 25.89 -39.55
CA MET A 159 40.01 25.32 -38.39
C MET A 159 38.50 25.59 -38.34
N GLY A 160 37.92 26.32 -39.30
CA GLY A 160 36.46 26.53 -39.38
C GLY A 160 35.63 25.23 -39.43
N GLY A 161 36.23 24.11 -39.89
CA GLY A 161 35.61 22.78 -39.89
C GLY A 161 35.78 21.97 -38.60
N THR A 162 36.59 22.42 -37.63
CA THR A 162 36.92 21.62 -36.43
C THR A 162 35.71 21.37 -35.54
N ALA A 163 34.82 22.36 -35.36
CA ALA A 163 33.58 22.18 -34.60
C ALA A 163 32.68 21.10 -35.22
N LEU A 164 32.60 21.05 -36.56
CA LEU A 164 31.84 20.04 -37.28
C LEU A 164 32.46 18.64 -37.13
N TRP A 165 33.79 18.52 -37.25
CA TRP A 165 34.49 17.25 -37.05
C TRP A 165 34.42 16.75 -35.60
N VAL A 166 34.51 17.64 -34.62
CA VAL A 166 34.31 17.32 -33.20
C VAL A 166 32.87 16.86 -32.96
N ALA A 167 31.88 17.57 -33.50
CA ALA A 167 30.48 17.17 -33.40
C ALA A 167 30.22 15.81 -34.07
N ALA A 168 30.77 15.57 -35.26
CA ALA A 168 30.67 14.30 -35.96
C ALA A 168 31.34 13.15 -35.18
N GLY A 169 32.54 13.38 -34.63
CA GLY A 169 33.25 12.42 -33.80
C GLY A 169 32.50 12.07 -32.52
N LEU A 170 31.97 13.08 -31.82
CA LEU A 170 31.14 12.90 -30.63
C LEU A 170 29.82 12.19 -30.93
N ALA A 171 29.16 12.52 -32.05
CA ALA A 171 27.94 11.85 -32.48
C ALA A 171 28.19 10.38 -32.82
N LEU A 172 29.24 10.09 -33.60
CA LEU A 172 29.65 8.72 -33.93
C LEU A 172 29.96 7.93 -32.64
N PHE A 173 30.74 8.53 -31.75
CA PHE A 173 31.07 7.94 -30.45
C PHE A 173 29.81 7.64 -29.62
N THR A 174 28.90 8.61 -29.53
CA THR A 174 27.62 8.46 -28.82
C THR A 174 26.75 7.36 -29.42
N ILE A 175 26.71 7.22 -30.75
CA ILE A 175 25.96 6.15 -31.43
C ILE A 175 26.55 4.78 -31.11
N LEU A 176 27.88 4.64 -31.23
CA LEU A 176 28.61 3.40 -30.99
C LEU A 176 28.47 2.91 -29.55
N PHE A 177 28.36 3.85 -28.60
CA PHE A 177 28.27 3.55 -27.18
C PHE A 177 26.82 3.44 -26.68
N GLY A 178 25.98 4.44 -27.00
CA GLY A 178 24.65 4.63 -26.43
C GLY A 178 23.50 3.84 -27.04
N THR A 179 23.70 3.20 -28.20
CA THR A 179 22.61 2.49 -28.91
C THR A 179 22.77 0.96 -28.93
N ARG A 180 23.77 0.41 -28.22
CA ARG A 180 24.07 -1.03 -28.26
C ARG A 180 23.04 -1.92 -27.54
N ASN A 181 22.37 -1.41 -26.50
CA ASN A 181 21.29 -2.14 -25.81
C ASN A 181 19.97 -1.37 -25.88
N LEU A 182 18.90 -2.03 -26.37
CA LEU A 182 17.54 -1.47 -26.43
C LEU A 182 16.81 -1.49 -25.08
N ALA A 183 17.22 -2.39 -24.18
CA ALA A 183 16.57 -2.56 -22.90
C ALA A 183 16.99 -1.41 -21.98
N ALA A 184 16.17 -0.35 -21.90
CA ALA A 184 16.34 0.70 -20.89
C ALA A 184 16.06 0.19 -19.45
N ASP A 185 15.74 -1.10 -19.30
CA ASP A 185 15.54 -1.82 -18.04
C ASP A 185 16.81 -2.57 -17.57
N GLU A 186 17.85 -2.66 -18.42
CA GLU A 186 19.15 -3.17 -17.99
C GLU A 186 20.02 -1.98 -17.55
N ARG A 187 20.19 -1.86 -16.23
CA ARG A 187 21.10 -0.88 -15.60
C ARG A 187 22.43 -0.85 -16.35
N HIS A 188 22.87 0.33 -16.75
CA HIS A 188 24.10 0.51 -17.51
C HIS A 188 25.32 0.48 -16.58
N HIS A 189 25.60 -0.68 -15.97
CA HIS A 189 26.70 -0.84 -15.03
C HIS A 189 28.04 -0.38 -15.63
N GLY A 190 28.28 -0.66 -16.91
CA GLY A 190 29.46 -0.19 -17.65
C GLY A 190 29.54 1.32 -17.77
N VAL A 191 28.43 1.98 -18.11
CA VAL A 191 28.38 3.44 -18.27
C VAL A 191 28.58 4.15 -16.93
N VAL A 192 27.87 3.70 -15.88
CA VAL A 192 27.98 4.26 -14.52
C VAL A 192 29.41 4.12 -13.98
N THR A 193 30.05 2.97 -14.21
CA THR A 193 31.44 2.73 -13.77
C THR A 193 32.43 3.60 -14.52
N ALA A 194 32.27 3.76 -15.83
CA ALA A 194 33.13 4.64 -16.63
C ALA A 194 33.05 6.08 -16.13
N ILE A 195 31.83 6.60 -15.91
CA ILE A 195 31.63 7.94 -15.36
C ILE A 195 32.29 8.08 -13.98
N ALA A 196 32.15 7.07 -13.10
CA ALA A 196 32.76 7.12 -11.78
C ALA A 196 34.29 7.19 -11.84
N LEU A 197 34.93 6.46 -12.78
CA LEU A 197 36.37 6.56 -13.03
C LEU A 197 36.75 7.96 -13.54
N GLU A 198 35.98 8.50 -14.48
CA GLU A 198 36.20 9.86 -14.96
C GLU A 198 36.07 10.91 -13.86
N ALA A 199 35.16 10.73 -12.91
CA ALA A 199 35.00 11.61 -11.76
C ALA A 199 36.31 11.73 -10.97
N VAL A 200 36.99 10.60 -10.77
CA VAL A 200 38.29 10.56 -10.08
C VAL A 200 39.36 11.27 -10.89
N VAL A 201 39.44 11.00 -12.21
CA VAL A 201 40.40 11.68 -13.10
C VAL A 201 40.18 13.20 -13.08
N LYS A 202 38.92 13.63 -13.16
CA LYS A 202 38.52 15.04 -13.11
C LYS A 202 38.95 15.69 -11.80
N LEU A 203 38.61 15.07 -10.67
CA LEU A 203 38.94 15.58 -9.36
C LEU A 203 40.45 15.71 -9.17
N LEU A 204 41.22 14.68 -9.54
CA LEU A 204 42.68 14.69 -9.44
C LEU A 204 43.31 15.77 -10.32
N ALA A 205 42.85 15.90 -11.57
CA ALA A 205 43.35 16.92 -12.49
C ALA A 205 43.11 18.33 -11.96
N PHE A 206 41.89 18.60 -11.47
CA PHE A 206 41.50 19.92 -10.98
C PHE A 206 42.17 20.28 -9.65
N VAL A 207 42.29 19.31 -8.73
CA VAL A 207 43.02 19.50 -7.46
C VAL A 207 44.51 19.68 -7.71
N ALA A 208 45.13 18.90 -8.61
CA ALA A 208 46.54 19.07 -8.95
C ALA A 208 46.82 20.47 -9.51
N LEU A 209 45.94 20.97 -10.40
CA LEU A 209 46.01 22.34 -10.89
C LEU A 209 45.84 23.37 -9.77
N GLY A 210 44.83 23.20 -8.92
CA GLY A 210 44.59 24.10 -7.79
C GLY A 210 45.78 24.17 -6.83
N VAL A 211 46.39 23.03 -6.54
CA VAL A 211 47.61 22.96 -5.73
C VAL A 211 48.77 23.67 -6.42
N PHE A 212 48.96 23.43 -7.72
CA PHE A 212 49.97 24.14 -8.49
C PHE A 212 49.75 25.68 -8.49
N VAL A 213 48.51 26.14 -8.58
CA VAL A 213 48.21 27.58 -8.57
C VAL A 213 48.48 28.20 -7.20
N VAL A 214 48.03 27.57 -6.10
CA VAL A 214 48.14 28.15 -4.75
C VAL A 214 49.55 28.07 -4.19
N TRP A 215 50.30 26.99 -4.46
CA TRP A 215 51.63 26.78 -3.88
C TRP A 215 52.77 26.82 -4.90
N GLY A 216 52.48 26.69 -6.19
CA GLY A 216 53.49 26.75 -7.25
C GLY A 216 53.59 28.10 -7.94
N LEU A 217 52.48 28.83 -8.08
CA LEU A 217 52.44 30.17 -8.69
C LEU A 217 52.25 31.29 -7.66
N ALA A 218 51.55 31.02 -6.57
CA ALA A 218 51.40 31.92 -5.42
C ALA A 218 52.22 31.42 -4.22
N ASP A 219 52.38 32.28 -3.21
CA ASP A 219 53.14 31.98 -1.98
C ASP A 219 52.26 31.35 -0.89
N GLY A 220 51.35 30.44 -1.28
CA GLY A 220 50.44 29.74 -0.38
C GLY A 220 49.07 30.42 -0.16
N PRO A 221 48.25 29.89 0.77
CA PRO A 221 46.85 30.33 0.91
C PRO A 221 46.70 31.75 1.46
N GLY A 222 47.66 32.25 2.25
CA GLY A 222 47.64 33.62 2.75
C GLY A 222 47.78 34.64 1.62
N ASP A 223 48.84 34.51 0.80
CA ASP A 223 49.06 35.34 -0.39
C ASP A 223 47.88 35.24 -1.38
N MET A 224 47.31 34.05 -1.55
CA MET A 224 46.12 33.86 -2.39
C MET A 224 44.91 34.67 -1.88
N LEU A 225 44.64 34.68 -0.58
CA LEU A 225 43.55 35.47 0.00
C LEU A 225 43.80 36.98 -0.19
N ASP A 226 45.03 37.44 -0.04
CA ASP A 226 45.41 38.84 -0.28
C ASP A 226 45.26 39.24 -1.74
N ARG A 227 45.63 38.35 -2.69
CA ARG A 227 45.38 38.54 -4.13
C ARG A 227 43.89 38.63 -4.44
N ILE A 228 43.08 37.72 -3.89
CA ILE A 228 41.62 37.75 -4.04
C ILE A 228 41.05 39.07 -3.51
N ALA A 229 41.49 39.52 -2.34
CA ALA A 229 41.05 40.78 -1.74
C ALA A 229 41.44 41.99 -2.62
N ARG A 230 42.65 41.99 -3.20
CA ARG A 230 43.09 43.02 -4.15
C ARG A 230 42.25 43.03 -5.43
N THR A 231 41.97 41.87 -6.02
CA THR A 231 41.12 41.77 -7.21
C THR A 231 39.70 42.22 -6.93
N ALA A 232 39.14 41.89 -5.76
CA ALA A 232 37.81 42.35 -5.36
C ALA A 232 37.72 43.87 -5.18
N ALA A 233 38.83 44.53 -4.83
CA ALA A 233 38.93 45.98 -4.68
C ALA A 233 39.24 46.72 -5.99
N ASP A 234 39.61 46.01 -7.07
CA ASP A 234 39.93 46.61 -8.36
C ASP A 234 38.65 47.19 -9.03
N PRO A 235 38.57 48.51 -9.27
CA PRO A 235 37.40 49.14 -9.85
C PRO A 235 36.97 48.57 -11.21
N THR A 236 37.89 47.96 -11.98
CA THR A 236 37.60 47.40 -13.30
C THR A 236 36.77 46.12 -13.26
N VAL A 237 36.73 45.44 -12.11
CA VAL A 237 36.00 44.17 -11.93
C VAL A 237 35.07 44.17 -10.71
N ALA A 238 35.25 45.13 -9.79
CA ALA A 238 34.51 45.23 -8.54
C ALA A 238 33.00 45.15 -8.76
N GLU A 239 32.45 45.79 -9.80
CA GLU A 239 31.01 45.77 -10.07
C GLU A 239 30.45 44.36 -10.31
N GLY A 240 31.20 43.51 -11.04
CA GLY A 240 30.82 42.13 -11.31
C GLY A 240 30.96 41.23 -10.07
N TRP A 241 31.85 41.58 -9.16
CA TRP A 241 32.12 40.84 -7.92
C TRP A 241 31.20 41.23 -6.76
N LEU A 242 30.37 42.26 -6.93
CA LEU A 242 29.36 42.64 -5.94
C LEU A 242 28.33 41.52 -5.75
N LEU A 243 28.02 41.22 -4.49
CA LEU A 243 26.99 40.26 -4.15
C LEU A 243 25.61 40.84 -4.48
N ARG A 244 24.95 40.27 -5.50
CA ARG A 244 23.58 40.61 -5.91
C ARG A 244 22.60 39.55 -5.39
N PRO A 245 21.82 39.82 -4.32
CA PRO A 245 20.99 38.81 -3.66
C PRO A 245 19.93 38.17 -4.57
N ASP A 246 19.38 38.96 -5.49
CA ASP A 246 18.40 38.54 -6.49
C ASP A 246 18.99 37.51 -7.45
N ARG A 247 20.17 37.79 -8.02
CA ARG A 247 20.89 36.84 -8.90
C ARG A 247 21.29 35.57 -8.17
N TRP A 248 21.82 35.69 -6.95
CA TRP A 248 22.19 34.53 -6.12
C TRP A 248 20.99 33.62 -5.87
N THR A 249 19.86 34.20 -5.49
CA THR A 249 18.63 33.44 -5.24
C THR A 249 18.15 32.73 -6.50
N ALA A 250 18.13 33.42 -7.64
CA ALA A 250 17.72 32.83 -8.92
C ALA A 250 18.66 31.69 -9.36
N LEU A 251 19.97 31.87 -9.26
CA LEU A 251 20.95 30.84 -9.65
C LEU A 251 20.88 29.60 -8.75
N ILE A 252 20.74 29.77 -7.44
CA ILE A 252 20.57 28.64 -6.50
C ILE A 252 19.29 27.87 -6.86
N LEU A 253 18.16 28.56 -7.04
CA LEU A 253 16.87 27.93 -7.36
C LEU A 253 16.90 27.23 -8.72
N VAL A 254 17.43 27.89 -9.76
CA VAL A 254 17.54 27.31 -11.10
C VAL A 254 18.48 26.11 -11.11
N SER A 255 19.58 26.15 -10.36
CA SER A 255 20.53 25.02 -10.30
C SER A 255 19.98 23.85 -9.49
N ALA A 256 19.22 24.12 -8.42
CA ALA A 256 18.45 23.11 -7.68
C ALA A 256 17.31 22.52 -8.54
N ALA A 257 16.70 23.31 -9.42
CA ALA A 257 15.73 22.81 -10.39
C ALA A 257 16.43 21.91 -11.42
N ALA A 258 17.54 22.37 -11.97
CA ALA A 258 18.27 21.72 -13.05
C ALA A 258 18.80 20.33 -12.64
N ILE A 259 19.35 20.17 -11.43
CA ILE A 259 19.80 18.85 -10.95
C ILE A 259 18.66 17.83 -10.92
N LEU A 260 17.42 18.29 -10.67
CA LEU A 260 16.23 17.45 -10.61
C LEU A 260 15.61 17.19 -11.99
N THR A 261 15.61 18.18 -12.88
CA THR A 261 14.84 18.11 -14.13
C THR A 261 15.67 17.82 -15.37
N LEU A 262 16.98 18.07 -15.36
CA LEU A 262 17.83 17.81 -16.53
C LEU A 262 17.78 16.32 -16.90
N PRO A 263 17.54 15.97 -18.18
CA PRO A 263 17.35 14.57 -18.59
C PRO A 263 18.49 13.65 -18.18
N ARG A 264 19.74 14.09 -18.38
CA ARG A 264 20.94 13.32 -18.00
C ARG A 264 21.05 13.12 -16.49
N MET A 265 20.73 14.16 -15.70
CA MET A 265 20.84 14.09 -14.25
C MET A 265 19.73 13.21 -13.70
N PHE A 266 18.51 13.34 -14.22
CA PHE A 266 17.39 12.47 -13.90
C PHE A 266 17.72 11.00 -14.21
N GLN A 267 18.33 10.72 -15.36
CA GLN A 267 18.78 9.37 -15.72
C GLN A 267 19.71 8.79 -14.64
N VAL A 268 20.82 9.46 -14.33
CA VAL A 268 21.81 8.91 -13.38
C VAL A 268 21.27 8.90 -11.95
N MET A 269 20.60 9.98 -11.52
CA MET A 269 20.15 10.15 -10.15
C MET A 269 18.92 9.31 -9.79
N VAL A 270 18.01 9.09 -10.74
CA VAL A 270 16.71 8.46 -10.49
C VAL A 270 16.59 7.11 -11.17
N VAL A 271 16.95 7.00 -12.46
CA VAL A 271 16.76 5.77 -13.24
C VAL A 271 17.83 4.74 -12.92
N GLU A 272 19.10 5.15 -12.83
CA GLU A 272 20.23 4.26 -12.52
C GLU A 272 20.39 4.01 -10.99
N ALA A 273 19.61 4.69 -10.14
CA ALA A 273 19.66 4.53 -8.69
C ALA A 273 19.06 3.20 -8.23
N ALA A 274 19.94 2.23 -7.99
CA ALA A 274 19.58 0.86 -7.61
C ALA A 274 18.84 0.72 -6.27
N ASP A 275 19.08 1.60 -5.29
CA ASP A 275 18.48 1.51 -3.95
C ASP A 275 18.33 2.90 -3.28
N GLU A 276 17.35 3.05 -2.39
CA GLU A 276 17.21 4.19 -1.48
C GLU A 276 18.43 4.31 -0.55
N GLU A 277 19.05 3.19 -0.18
CA GLU A 277 20.20 3.17 0.74
C GLU A 277 21.43 3.89 0.17
N ARG A 278 21.67 3.80 -1.15
CA ARG A 278 22.77 4.50 -1.82
C ARG A 278 22.62 6.02 -1.79
N LEU A 279 21.38 6.50 -1.71
CA LEU A 279 21.08 7.92 -1.65
C LEU A 279 21.57 8.56 -0.34
N HIS A 280 21.70 7.79 0.75
CA HIS A 280 22.24 8.28 2.02
C HIS A 280 23.69 8.72 1.90
N VAL A 281 24.53 7.88 1.30
CA VAL A 281 25.94 8.19 1.09
C VAL A 281 26.07 9.35 0.11
N ALA A 282 25.31 9.32 -0.98
CA ALA A 282 25.29 10.42 -1.95
C ALA A 282 24.86 11.76 -1.35
N GLY A 283 23.97 11.76 -0.35
CA GLY A 283 23.45 12.98 0.30
C GLY A 283 24.52 13.89 0.92
N TRP A 284 25.67 13.34 1.33
CA TRP A 284 26.80 14.12 1.85
C TRP A 284 28.05 14.03 0.95
N ALA A 285 28.32 12.87 0.35
CA ALA A 285 29.55 12.65 -0.41
C ALA A 285 29.53 13.38 -1.75
N PHE A 286 28.36 13.55 -2.39
CA PHE A 286 28.26 14.35 -3.61
C PHE A 286 28.44 15.85 -3.34
N PRO A 287 27.81 16.47 -2.33
CA PRO A 287 28.16 17.82 -1.88
C PRO A 287 29.64 18.01 -1.56
N ALA A 288 30.28 17.06 -0.87
CA ALA A 288 31.70 17.12 -0.57
C ALA A 288 32.55 17.11 -1.86
N TYR A 289 32.19 16.28 -2.84
CA TYR A 289 32.83 16.28 -4.16
C TYR A 289 32.69 17.64 -4.87
N LEU A 290 31.48 18.23 -4.87
CA LEU A 290 31.24 19.56 -5.47
C LEU A 290 32.06 20.64 -4.77
N PHE A 291 32.14 20.59 -3.44
CA PHE A 291 32.94 21.53 -2.66
C PHE A 291 34.42 21.47 -3.06
N ILE A 292 35.02 20.28 -3.10
CA ILE A 292 36.44 20.11 -3.48
C ILE A 292 36.68 20.59 -4.92
N MET A 293 35.78 20.27 -5.86
CA MET A 293 35.86 20.77 -7.24
C MET A 293 35.77 22.30 -7.31
N SER A 294 34.98 22.93 -6.44
CA SER A 294 34.78 24.38 -6.44
C SER A 294 35.87 25.18 -5.71
N LEU A 295 36.62 24.53 -4.81
CA LEU A 295 37.56 25.18 -3.87
C LEU A 295 38.63 26.01 -4.59
N PHE A 296 39.17 25.51 -5.69
CA PHE A 296 40.27 26.14 -6.42
C PHE A 296 39.83 27.01 -7.59
N VAL A 297 38.52 27.08 -7.90
CA VAL A 297 38.01 27.84 -9.04
C VAL A 297 38.37 29.32 -8.95
N LEU A 298 38.14 29.94 -7.79
CA LEU A 298 38.45 31.37 -7.58
C LEU A 298 39.97 31.65 -7.57
N PRO A 299 40.82 30.88 -6.87
CA PRO A 299 42.27 30.98 -6.99
C PRO A 299 42.79 30.93 -8.43
N ILE A 300 42.31 29.96 -9.23
CA ILE A 300 42.71 29.84 -10.64
C ILE A 300 42.26 31.07 -11.44
N ALA A 301 41.05 31.57 -11.20
CA ALA A 301 40.53 32.75 -11.88
C ALA A 301 41.38 34.00 -11.61
N VAL A 302 41.75 34.24 -10.35
CA VAL A 302 42.56 35.39 -9.93
C VAL A 302 43.97 35.32 -10.53
N MET A 303 44.64 34.16 -10.40
CA MET A 303 45.99 34.00 -10.95
C MET A 303 46.01 34.08 -12.47
N GLY A 304 44.96 33.58 -13.14
CA GLY A 304 44.80 33.69 -14.58
C GLY A 304 44.73 35.15 -15.05
N ARG A 305 43.98 35.99 -14.33
CA ARG A 305 43.92 37.43 -14.66
C ARG A 305 45.25 38.15 -14.43
N GLU A 306 45.98 37.76 -13.40
CA GLU A 306 47.21 38.45 -13.01
C GLU A 306 48.40 38.08 -13.90
N LEU A 307 48.55 36.80 -14.25
CA LEU A 307 49.74 36.30 -14.93
C LEU A 307 49.60 36.22 -16.46
N LEU A 308 48.38 36.10 -16.99
CA LEU A 308 48.18 35.96 -18.43
C LEU A 308 48.01 37.32 -19.12
N PRO A 309 48.33 37.43 -20.43
CA PRO A 309 48.16 38.67 -21.19
C PRO A 309 46.73 39.21 -21.14
N ALA A 310 46.59 40.54 -21.12
CA ALA A 310 45.29 41.20 -21.21
C ALA A 310 44.55 40.78 -22.50
N GLY A 311 43.27 40.40 -22.37
CA GLY A 311 42.47 39.87 -23.47
C GLY A 311 42.51 38.34 -23.62
N SER A 312 43.29 37.62 -22.80
CA SER A 312 43.23 36.16 -22.73
C SER A 312 41.85 35.69 -22.29
N ASP A 313 41.32 34.66 -22.95
CA ASP A 313 40.00 34.08 -22.62
C ASP A 313 39.99 33.49 -21.19
N PRO A 314 39.18 34.05 -20.27
CA PRO A 314 39.08 33.55 -18.89
C PRO A 314 38.56 32.12 -18.79
N ASP A 315 37.78 31.65 -19.77
CA ASP A 315 37.23 30.30 -19.75
C ASP A 315 38.37 29.25 -19.96
N LEU A 316 39.55 29.68 -20.46
CA LEU A 316 40.71 28.81 -20.75
C LEU A 316 41.85 28.90 -19.72
N TYR A 317 41.75 29.73 -18.67
CA TYR A 317 42.80 29.88 -17.65
C TYR A 317 43.28 28.57 -17.04
N VAL A 318 42.36 27.62 -16.92
CA VAL A 318 42.62 26.27 -16.43
C VAL A 318 43.65 25.51 -17.28
N LEU A 319 43.70 25.79 -18.59
CA LEU A 319 44.67 25.22 -19.52
C LEU A 319 45.88 26.13 -19.75
N THR A 320 45.63 27.43 -19.88
CA THR A 320 46.67 28.39 -20.28
C THR A 320 47.64 28.73 -19.17
N LEU A 321 47.22 28.70 -17.89
CA LEU A 321 48.13 28.90 -16.75
C LEU A 321 49.26 27.85 -16.68
N PRO A 322 48.96 26.53 -16.58
CA PRO A 322 50.02 25.53 -16.53
C PRO A 322 50.83 25.51 -17.83
N ALA A 323 50.22 25.76 -18.99
CA ALA A 323 50.93 25.83 -20.27
C ALA A 323 51.91 27.01 -20.30
N ALA A 324 51.50 28.21 -19.88
CA ALA A 324 52.36 29.39 -19.81
C ALA A 324 53.50 29.23 -18.80
N ALA A 325 53.27 28.46 -17.73
CA ALA A 325 54.30 28.12 -16.75
C ALA A 325 55.20 26.93 -17.15
N GLY A 326 55.08 26.41 -18.38
CA GLY A 326 55.88 25.30 -18.90
C GLY A 326 55.54 23.91 -18.31
N GLN A 327 54.40 23.77 -17.63
CA GLN A 327 53.93 22.52 -17.02
C GLN A 327 53.08 21.70 -18.00
N ASP A 328 53.70 21.23 -19.09
CA ASP A 328 53.02 20.53 -20.19
C ASP A 328 52.22 19.29 -19.74
N MET A 329 52.75 18.50 -18.79
CA MET A 329 52.07 17.32 -18.26
C MET A 329 50.80 17.68 -17.47
N LEU A 330 50.87 18.76 -16.68
CA LEU A 330 49.72 19.25 -15.92
C LEU A 330 48.67 19.82 -16.87
N ALA A 331 49.09 20.60 -17.87
CA ALA A 331 48.20 21.10 -18.92
C ALA A 331 47.51 19.95 -19.67
N LEU A 332 48.24 18.88 -20.02
CA LEU A 332 47.68 17.68 -20.66
C LEU A 332 46.69 16.94 -19.74
N LEU A 333 47.00 16.79 -18.45
CA LEU A 333 46.13 16.14 -17.47
C LEU A 333 44.81 16.91 -17.32
N VAL A 334 44.88 18.23 -17.21
CA VAL A 334 43.72 19.11 -17.12
C VAL A 334 42.90 19.11 -18.40
N PHE A 335 43.57 19.16 -19.56
CA PHE A 335 42.95 18.99 -20.87
C PHE A 335 42.17 17.68 -20.96
N LEU A 336 42.76 16.57 -20.52
CA LEU A 336 42.12 15.27 -20.53
C LEU A 336 40.89 15.23 -19.62
N GLY A 337 40.99 15.87 -18.44
CA GLY A 337 39.86 16.05 -17.51
C GLY A 337 38.71 16.82 -18.14
N GLY A 338 38.97 17.97 -18.78
CA GLY A 338 37.95 18.78 -19.43
C GLY A 338 37.38 18.14 -20.71
N PHE A 339 38.22 17.48 -21.52
CA PHE A 339 37.80 16.71 -22.70
C PHE A 339 36.89 15.53 -22.30
N SER A 340 37.27 14.79 -21.25
CA SER A 340 36.45 13.73 -20.67
C SER A 340 35.11 14.27 -20.12
N ALA A 341 35.14 15.44 -19.47
CA ALA A 341 33.93 16.08 -18.96
C ALA A 341 32.96 16.51 -20.08
N ALA A 342 33.49 17.00 -21.21
CA ALA A 342 32.70 17.36 -22.38
C ALA A 342 32.08 16.14 -23.06
N THR A 343 32.91 15.15 -23.39
CA THR A 343 32.53 13.95 -24.16
C THR A 343 31.44 13.15 -23.46
N SER A 344 31.65 12.79 -22.18
CA SER A 344 30.68 12.00 -21.41
C SER A 344 29.39 12.74 -21.13
N MET A 345 29.45 14.07 -20.96
CA MET A 345 28.24 14.88 -20.90
C MET A 345 27.42 14.74 -22.18
N VAL A 346 28.04 14.90 -23.36
CA VAL A 346 27.32 14.86 -24.65
C VAL A 346 26.68 13.49 -24.84
N VAL A 347 27.41 12.43 -24.53
CA VAL A 347 26.94 11.05 -24.62
C VAL A 347 25.71 10.83 -23.75
N MET A 348 25.79 11.16 -22.45
CA MET A 348 24.69 10.95 -21.51
C MET A 348 23.47 11.82 -21.83
N CYS A 349 23.69 13.06 -22.23
CA CYS A 349 22.62 13.98 -22.63
C CYS A 349 21.90 13.47 -23.87
N ALA A 350 22.64 13.10 -24.91
CA ALA A 350 22.09 12.61 -26.16
C ALA A 350 21.36 11.27 -25.98
N ILE A 351 21.87 10.34 -25.15
CA ILE A 351 21.17 9.08 -24.83
C ILE A 351 19.83 9.35 -24.12
N ALA A 352 19.85 10.21 -23.09
CA ALA A 352 18.64 10.53 -22.33
C ALA A 352 17.58 11.19 -23.23
N VAL A 353 17.97 12.20 -24.01
CA VAL A 353 17.06 12.91 -24.92
C VAL A 353 16.60 12.01 -26.07
N ALA A 354 17.48 11.20 -26.66
CA ALA A 354 17.10 10.27 -27.73
C ALA A 354 16.12 9.20 -27.25
N THR A 355 16.25 8.74 -26.00
CA THR A 355 15.30 7.83 -25.38
C THR A 355 13.92 8.50 -25.23
N MET A 356 13.88 9.75 -24.79
CA MET A 356 12.64 10.53 -24.69
C MET A 356 12.00 10.77 -26.07
N VAL A 357 12.77 11.19 -27.07
CA VAL A 357 12.30 11.43 -28.45
C VAL A 357 11.77 10.14 -29.07
N SER A 358 12.48 9.03 -28.87
CA SER A 358 12.03 7.71 -29.34
C SER A 358 10.70 7.32 -28.71
N ASN A 359 10.59 7.38 -27.38
CA ASN A 359 9.44 6.90 -26.62
C ASN A 359 8.18 7.76 -26.80
N HIS A 360 8.31 9.09 -26.94
CA HIS A 360 7.16 9.99 -26.91
C HIS A 360 6.78 10.56 -28.27
N TRP A 361 7.70 10.57 -29.25
CA TRP A 361 7.43 11.06 -30.61
C TRP A 361 7.47 9.94 -31.64
N LEU A 362 8.61 9.25 -31.78
CA LEU A 362 8.86 8.37 -32.92
C LEU A 362 8.07 7.06 -32.86
N VAL A 363 8.08 6.37 -31.71
CA VAL A 363 7.32 5.12 -31.55
C VAL A 363 5.80 5.37 -31.63
N PRO A 364 5.22 6.36 -30.93
CA PRO A 364 3.80 6.67 -31.08
C PRO A 364 3.41 7.05 -32.51
N ALA A 365 4.23 7.83 -33.21
CA ALA A 365 3.99 8.18 -34.61
C ALA A 365 4.01 6.94 -35.52
N TRP A 366 5.00 6.08 -35.36
CA TRP A 366 5.12 4.83 -36.12
C TRP A 366 3.89 3.92 -35.95
N LEU A 367 3.39 3.79 -34.72
CA LEU A 367 2.19 3.02 -34.41
C LEU A 367 0.90 3.65 -34.94
N ALA A 368 0.84 4.98 -35.03
CA ALA A 368 -0.32 5.70 -35.58
C ALA A 368 -0.38 5.57 -37.12
N LEU A 369 0.79 5.58 -37.77
CA LEU A 369 0.92 5.49 -39.24
C LEU A 369 0.67 4.07 -39.76
N ARG A 370 0.98 3.03 -38.99
CA ARG A 370 0.77 1.63 -39.37
C ARG A 370 -0.53 1.06 -38.79
N ARG A 371 -1.57 0.96 -39.63
CA ARG A 371 -2.70 0.05 -39.37
C ARG A 371 -2.16 -1.39 -39.46
N ILE A 372 -2.03 -2.05 -38.32
CA ILE A 372 -1.42 -3.37 -38.11
C ILE A 372 -1.71 -4.34 -39.28
N PRO A 373 -0.70 -4.79 -40.06
CA PRO A 373 -0.85 -5.90 -41.01
C PRO A 373 -0.88 -7.25 -40.29
N ALA A 374 -1.27 -8.28 -41.03
CA ALA A 374 -1.49 -9.67 -40.62
C ALA A 374 -0.31 -10.32 -39.82
N PRO A 375 -0.55 -11.45 -39.14
CA PRO A 375 0.36 -12.03 -38.13
C PRO A 375 1.76 -12.44 -38.61
N ASP A 376 2.00 -12.56 -39.92
CA ASP A 376 3.22 -13.16 -40.49
C ASP A 376 4.32 -12.17 -40.90
N GLU A 377 4.08 -10.85 -40.88
CA GLU A 377 5.17 -9.89 -41.06
C GLU A 377 5.93 -9.69 -39.73
N THR A 378 7.17 -10.18 -39.70
CA THR A 378 8.17 -9.88 -38.67
C THR A 378 8.53 -8.41 -38.69
N ASP A 379 7.61 -7.56 -38.22
CA ASP A 379 7.80 -6.11 -38.22
C ASP A 379 8.81 -5.74 -37.13
N ASP A 380 10.00 -5.32 -37.56
CA ASP A 380 11.18 -5.05 -36.72
C ASP A 380 11.06 -3.71 -35.99
N LEU A 381 10.06 -3.60 -35.10
CA LEU A 381 9.90 -2.45 -34.21
C LEU A 381 11.18 -2.20 -33.40
N ARG A 382 11.90 -3.27 -33.03
CA ARG A 382 13.21 -3.19 -32.38
C ARG A 382 14.24 -2.44 -33.24
N GLY A 383 14.40 -2.81 -34.52
CA GLY A 383 15.28 -2.13 -35.47
C GLY A 383 14.86 -0.68 -35.73
N PHE A 384 13.54 -0.42 -35.82
CA PHE A 384 13.02 0.95 -35.91
C PHE A 384 13.40 1.79 -34.69
N VAL A 385 13.18 1.29 -33.47
CA VAL A 385 13.52 2.00 -32.22
C VAL A 385 15.01 2.32 -32.15
N LEU A 386 15.88 1.37 -32.54
CA LEU A 386 17.32 1.62 -32.59
C LEU A 386 17.69 2.74 -33.55
N ASN A 387 17.20 2.66 -34.79
CA ASN A 387 17.50 3.66 -35.80
C ASN A 387 16.89 5.03 -35.43
N ALA A 388 15.70 5.04 -34.84
CA ALA A 388 15.05 6.22 -34.28
C ALA A 388 15.94 6.90 -33.23
N ARG A 389 16.53 6.13 -32.30
CA ARG A 389 17.47 6.67 -31.30
C ARG A 389 18.75 7.21 -31.95
N ARG A 390 19.33 6.50 -32.93
CA ARG A 390 20.52 6.97 -33.67
C ARG A 390 20.27 8.29 -34.39
N MET A 391 19.14 8.41 -35.08
CA MET A 391 18.73 9.65 -35.75
C MET A 391 18.46 10.77 -34.75
N ALA A 392 17.84 10.49 -33.61
CA ALA A 392 17.63 11.47 -32.56
C ALA A 392 18.95 11.99 -31.96
N ILE A 393 19.94 11.11 -31.74
CA ILE A 393 21.30 11.52 -31.32
C ILE A 393 21.91 12.47 -32.35
N LEU A 394 21.88 12.11 -33.64
CA LEU A 394 22.41 12.97 -34.72
C LEU A 394 21.72 14.33 -34.74
N ALA A 395 20.38 14.35 -34.65
CA ALA A 395 19.59 15.58 -34.67
C ALA A 395 19.91 16.49 -33.48
N VAL A 396 20.04 15.92 -32.28
CA VAL A 396 20.32 16.68 -31.04
C VAL A 396 21.74 17.25 -31.06
N VAL A 397 22.74 16.48 -31.50
CA VAL A 397 24.13 16.98 -31.64
C VAL A 397 24.22 18.04 -32.74
N ALA A 398 23.56 17.82 -33.88
CA ALA A 398 23.50 18.79 -34.97
C ALA A 398 22.81 20.10 -34.55
N ALA A 399 21.72 20.02 -33.77
CA ALA A 399 21.07 21.20 -33.21
C ALA A 399 22.04 22.00 -32.32
N GLY A 400 22.84 21.33 -31.49
CA GLY A 400 23.86 21.98 -30.67
C GLY A 400 24.90 22.72 -31.50
N TRP A 401 25.33 22.13 -32.63
CA TRP A 401 26.21 22.81 -33.58
C TRP A 401 25.52 24.03 -34.23
N VAL A 402 24.27 23.89 -34.69
CA VAL A 402 23.50 25.02 -35.27
C VAL A 402 23.35 26.17 -34.27
N TYR A 403 23.08 25.87 -32.99
CA TYR A 403 23.01 26.89 -31.95
C TYR A 403 24.35 27.59 -31.74
N HIS A 404 25.46 26.85 -31.74
CA HIS A 404 26.79 27.44 -31.63
C HIS A 404 27.03 28.48 -32.73
N GLU A 405 26.73 28.14 -33.98
CA GLU A 405 26.84 29.06 -35.13
C GLU A 405 25.87 30.25 -35.00
N ALA A 406 24.62 30.00 -34.63
CA ALA A 406 23.61 31.06 -34.47
C ALA A 406 23.93 32.04 -33.32
N SER A 407 24.56 31.56 -32.24
CA SER A 407 24.97 32.41 -31.11
C SER A 407 26.23 33.25 -31.39
N GLY A 408 26.82 33.12 -32.59
CA GLY A 408 28.00 33.89 -33.00
C GLY A 408 29.31 33.45 -32.31
N GLY A 409 29.32 32.30 -31.62
CA GLY A 409 30.51 31.68 -31.03
C GLY A 409 31.21 32.45 -29.88
N ALA A 410 30.89 33.73 -29.68
CA ALA A 410 31.53 34.61 -28.70
C ALA A 410 30.82 34.68 -27.34
N ALA A 411 29.65 34.04 -27.20
CA ALA A 411 28.97 33.97 -25.92
C ALA A 411 29.83 33.16 -24.92
N ALA A 412 30.01 33.70 -23.71
CA ALA A 412 30.69 33.00 -22.63
C ALA A 412 30.06 31.61 -22.42
N LEU A 413 30.88 30.58 -22.14
CA LEU A 413 30.39 29.22 -21.92
C LEU A 413 29.28 29.25 -20.84
N ALA A 414 29.61 29.92 -19.73
CA ALA A 414 28.79 30.91 -19.06
C ALA A 414 27.25 30.98 -19.36
N ALA A 415 26.93 31.73 -20.39
CA ALA A 415 25.54 32.05 -20.70
C ALA A 415 24.78 30.82 -21.21
N MET A 416 25.43 29.98 -22.04
CA MET A 416 24.78 28.82 -22.67
C MET A 416 24.30 27.79 -21.63
N GLY A 417 25.07 27.61 -20.55
CA GLY A 417 24.70 26.75 -19.42
C GLY A 417 23.40 27.17 -18.74
N LEU A 418 23.25 28.46 -18.49
CA LEU A 418 22.10 29.02 -17.77
C LEU A 418 20.81 28.97 -18.61
N VAL A 419 20.90 29.16 -19.93
CA VAL A 419 19.75 29.00 -20.85
C VAL A 419 19.18 27.58 -20.76
N ALA A 420 20.04 26.57 -20.72
CA ALA A 420 19.62 25.17 -20.57
C ALA A 420 18.96 24.89 -19.20
N PHE A 421 19.56 25.39 -18.12
CA PHE A 421 19.05 25.15 -16.76
C PHE A 421 17.68 25.78 -16.56
N THR A 422 17.50 27.03 -17.01
CA THR A 422 16.24 27.76 -16.94
C THR A 422 15.13 27.11 -17.75
N GLY A 423 15.45 26.51 -18.91
CA GLY A 423 14.49 25.78 -19.74
C GLY A 423 13.97 24.54 -19.04
N MET A 424 14.86 23.71 -18.50
CA MET A 424 14.44 22.52 -17.75
C MET A 424 13.82 22.85 -16.39
N ALA A 425 14.14 24.00 -15.80
CA ALA A 425 13.49 24.46 -14.57
C ALA A 425 11.96 24.65 -14.74
N GLN A 426 11.48 24.90 -15.97
CA GLN A 426 10.04 25.05 -16.25
C GLN A 426 9.23 23.77 -15.98
N VAL A 427 9.87 22.60 -15.90
CA VAL A 427 9.21 21.33 -15.58
C VAL A 427 9.03 21.17 -14.06
N LEU A 428 9.80 21.91 -13.25
CA LEU A 428 9.87 21.74 -11.80
C LEU A 428 8.51 21.94 -11.08
N PRO A 429 7.70 22.99 -11.35
CA PRO A 429 6.44 23.20 -10.62
C PRO A 429 5.47 22.02 -10.75
N ALA A 430 5.32 21.49 -11.97
CA ALA A 430 4.48 20.33 -12.24
C ALA A 430 5.05 19.05 -11.62
N MET A 431 6.38 18.89 -11.58
CA MET A 431 7.04 17.76 -10.92
C MET A 431 6.81 17.77 -9.41
N LEU A 432 7.07 18.90 -8.74
CA LEU A 432 6.86 19.04 -7.29
C LEU A 432 5.39 18.95 -6.92
N GLY A 433 4.51 19.63 -7.66
CA GLY A 433 3.06 19.53 -7.46
C GLY A 433 2.55 18.11 -7.68
N GLY A 434 3.08 17.39 -8.66
CA GLY A 434 2.78 15.99 -8.89
C GLY A 434 3.16 15.07 -7.72
N LEU A 435 4.30 15.32 -7.09
CA LEU A 435 4.81 14.53 -5.95
C LEU A 435 4.13 14.87 -4.63
N LEU A 436 3.80 16.15 -4.39
CA LEU A 436 3.39 16.66 -3.08
C LEU A 436 1.89 16.94 -2.98
N TRP A 437 1.21 17.25 -4.09
CA TRP A 437 -0.17 17.72 -4.09
C TRP A 437 -1.15 16.75 -4.77
N ARG A 438 -2.08 16.21 -3.98
CA ARG A 438 -3.10 15.25 -4.47
C ARG A 438 -4.07 15.88 -5.48
N GLY A 439 -4.37 17.16 -5.32
CA GLY A 439 -5.29 17.92 -6.17
C GLY A 439 -4.70 18.36 -7.50
N ALA A 440 -3.37 18.25 -7.70
CA ALA A 440 -2.73 18.61 -8.96
C ALA A 440 -3.30 17.76 -10.12
N ASN A 441 -3.72 18.44 -11.18
CA ASN A 441 -4.39 17.83 -12.33
C ASN A 441 -3.64 18.11 -13.65
N ARG A 442 -4.00 17.36 -14.70
CA ARG A 442 -3.32 17.43 -16.00
C ARG A 442 -3.50 18.77 -16.72
N LYS A 443 -4.67 19.42 -16.58
CA LYS A 443 -4.92 20.73 -17.19
C LYS A 443 -3.99 21.79 -16.61
N GLY A 444 -3.76 21.75 -15.30
CA GLY A 444 -2.75 22.56 -14.63
C GLY A 444 -1.36 22.29 -15.16
N ALA A 445 -0.97 21.02 -15.29
CA ALA A 445 0.34 20.67 -15.86
C ALA A 445 0.53 21.22 -17.29
N TYR A 446 -0.48 21.12 -18.16
CA TYR A 446 -0.44 21.73 -19.49
C TYR A 446 -0.29 23.25 -19.44
N ALA A 447 -1.09 23.92 -18.60
CA ALA A 447 -1.09 25.37 -18.50
C ALA A 447 0.27 25.89 -17.99
N GLY A 448 0.82 25.29 -16.93
CA GLY A 448 2.10 25.69 -16.36
C GLY A 448 3.29 25.38 -17.28
N ILE A 449 3.44 24.13 -17.72
CA ILE A 449 4.56 23.74 -18.59
C ILE A 449 4.48 24.46 -19.94
N GLY A 450 3.27 24.63 -20.49
CA GLY A 450 3.05 25.36 -21.74
C GLY A 450 3.37 26.84 -21.64
N SER A 451 2.89 27.53 -20.60
CA SER A 451 3.22 28.95 -20.40
C SER A 451 4.70 29.13 -20.09
N GLY A 452 5.29 28.26 -19.28
CA GLY A 452 6.72 28.23 -18.99
C GLY A 452 7.59 28.06 -20.24
N LEU A 453 7.23 27.12 -21.13
CA LEU A 453 7.92 26.93 -22.41
C LEU A 453 7.87 28.20 -23.27
N VAL A 454 6.69 28.80 -23.44
CA VAL A 454 6.53 30.01 -24.27
C VAL A 454 7.32 31.19 -23.68
N LEU A 455 7.22 31.41 -22.37
CA LEU A 455 7.91 32.51 -21.70
C LEU A 455 9.42 32.32 -21.69
N TRP A 456 9.92 31.11 -21.40
CA TRP A 456 11.35 30.81 -21.48
C TRP A 456 11.89 30.98 -22.91
N MET A 457 11.14 30.52 -23.92
CA MET A 457 11.52 30.71 -25.32
C MET A 457 11.64 32.20 -25.66
N ALA A 458 10.64 33.00 -25.29
CA ALA A 458 10.58 34.42 -25.62
C ALA A 458 11.59 35.28 -24.83
N LEU A 459 11.78 35.00 -23.55
CA LEU A 459 12.54 35.86 -22.64
C LEU A 459 14.00 35.45 -22.44
N ILE A 460 14.36 34.20 -22.75
CA ILE A 460 15.70 33.66 -22.45
C ILE A 460 16.32 32.98 -23.68
N PHE A 461 15.63 32.02 -24.31
CA PHE A 461 16.22 31.25 -25.41
C PHE A 461 16.43 32.09 -26.69
N LEU A 462 15.40 32.79 -27.18
CA LEU A 462 15.52 33.60 -28.39
C LEU A 462 16.54 34.75 -28.23
N PRO A 463 16.52 35.53 -27.12
CA PRO A 463 17.54 36.55 -26.90
C PRO A 463 18.97 36.00 -26.88
N SER A 464 19.17 34.77 -26.39
CA SER A 464 20.50 34.13 -26.36
C SER A 464 21.11 33.82 -27.73
N VAL A 465 20.29 33.81 -28.79
CA VAL A 465 20.74 33.68 -30.20
C VAL A 465 20.57 34.99 -30.97
N GLY A 466 20.42 36.12 -30.28
CA GLY A 466 20.29 37.44 -30.89
C GLY A 466 18.91 37.73 -31.50
N VAL A 467 17.88 36.95 -31.15
CA VAL A 467 16.51 37.13 -31.66
C VAL A 467 15.60 37.69 -30.55
N GLY A 468 14.99 38.84 -30.78
CA GLY A 468 14.16 39.52 -29.77
C GLY A 468 14.94 40.64 -29.06
N GLY A 469 14.29 41.26 -28.06
CA GLY A 469 14.89 42.33 -27.27
C GLY A 469 14.98 41.97 -25.80
N ASP A 470 15.85 42.67 -25.07
CA ASP A 470 15.97 42.52 -23.62
C ASP A 470 14.65 42.86 -22.92
N LEU A 471 14.36 42.14 -21.83
CA LEU A 471 13.23 42.45 -20.98
C LEU A 471 13.44 43.84 -20.36
N PRO A 472 12.53 44.81 -20.57
CA PRO A 472 12.62 46.10 -19.90
C PRO A 472 12.41 45.90 -18.40
N VAL A 473 13.45 46.15 -17.61
CA VAL A 473 13.45 45.98 -16.15
C VAL A 473 13.80 47.30 -15.45
N PRO A 474 13.28 47.54 -14.23
CA PRO A 474 13.68 48.69 -13.43
C PRO A 474 15.19 48.71 -13.17
N ALA A 475 15.74 49.92 -12.98
CA ALA A 475 17.15 50.10 -12.65
C ALA A 475 17.52 49.32 -11.37
N GLY A 476 18.62 48.57 -11.43
CA GLY A 476 19.12 47.75 -10.33
C GLY A 476 18.59 46.31 -10.29
N VAL A 477 17.63 45.94 -11.14
CA VAL A 477 17.20 44.55 -11.31
C VAL A 477 17.92 43.92 -12.49
N ASP A 478 18.47 42.73 -12.29
CA ASP A 478 19.11 41.99 -13.36
C ASP A 478 18.09 41.44 -14.38
N PRO A 479 18.24 41.70 -15.71
CA PRO A 479 17.27 41.28 -16.72
C PRO A 479 17.06 39.76 -16.78
N TRP A 480 18.14 38.98 -16.65
CA TRP A 480 18.04 37.51 -16.65
C TRP A 480 17.28 37.01 -15.42
N THR A 481 17.57 37.56 -14.25
CA THR A 481 16.87 37.24 -13.00
C THR A 481 15.38 37.55 -13.09
N ALA A 482 15.02 38.70 -13.65
CA ALA A 482 13.63 39.06 -13.90
C ALA A 482 12.93 38.11 -14.89
N ALA A 483 13.60 37.73 -15.98
CA ALA A 483 13.07 36.77 -16.94
C ALA A 483 12.83 35.38 -16.32
N VAL A 484 13.76 34.91 -15.49
CA VAL A 484 13.61 33.66 -14.73
C VAL A 484 12.45 33.75 -13.74
N ALA A 485 12.40 34.82 -12.95
CA ALA A 485 11.34 35.04 -11.97
C ALA A 485 9.96 35.10 -12.63
N LEU A 486 9.83 35.85 -13.73
CA LEU A 486 8.57 36.00 -14.47
C LEU A 486 8.12 34.67 -15.09
N SER A 487 9.03 33.96 -15.79
CA SER A 487 8.70 32.69 -16.44
C SER A 487 8.29 31.62 -15.42
N LEU A 488 9.07 31.42 -14.35
CA LEU A 488 8.76 30.41 -13.32
C LEU A 488 7.53 30.79 -12.48
N SER A 489 7.33 32.06 -12.17
CA SER A 489 6.16 32.51 -11.40
C SER A 489 4.88 32.34 -12.21
N LEU A 490 4.85 32.76 -13.47
CA LEU A 490 3.67 32.59 -14.32
C LEU A 490 3.38 31.12 -14.65
N ASN A 491 4.43 30.32 -14.85
CA ASN A 491 4.32 28.85 -14.94
C ASN A 491 3.65 28.27 -13.69
N THR A 492 4.19 28.59 -12.51
CA THR A 492 3.68 28.08 -11.24
C THR A 492 2.24 28.56 -10.96
N LEU A 493 1.94 29.83 -11.21
CA LEU A 493 0.60 30.39 -11.05
C LEU A 493 -0.40 29.76 -12.02
N ALA A 494 -0.03 29.55 -13.29
CA ALA A 494 -0.87 28.85 -14.25
C ALA A 494 -1.11 27.39 -13.84
N PHE A 495 -0.06 26.70 -13.38
CA PHE A 495 -0.15 25.33 -12.86
C PHE A 495 -1.09 25.23 -11.66
N VAL A 496 -0.88 26.08 -10.65
CA VAL A 496 -1.65 26.07 -9.41
C VAL A 496 -3.08 26.52 -9.67
N GLY A 497 -3.29 27.64 -10.37
CA GLY A 497 -4.62 28.17 -10.66
C GLY A 497 -5.48 27.14 -11.40
N MET A 498 -4.98 26.61 -12.52
CA MET A 498 -5.74 25.61 -13.29
C MET A 498 -5.89 24.26 -12.55
N SER A 499 -4.98 23.94 -11.62
CA SER A 499 -5.11 22.76 -10.76
C SER A 499 -6.16 22.93 -9.65
N ILE A 500 -6.30 24.14 -9.07
CA ILE A 500 -7.32 24.46 -8.06
C ILE A 500 -8.71 24.50 -8.71
N PHE A 501 -8.84 25.17 -9.85
CA PHE A 501 -10.13 25.35 -10.52
C PHE A 501 -10.54 24.15 -11.38
N GLY A 502 -9.63 23.23 -11.69
CA GLY A 502 -9.92 22.02 -12.44
C GLY A 502 -10.14 20.81 -11.55
N PHE A 503 -11.06 19.92 -11.94
CA PHE A 503 -11.21 18.62 -11.29
C PHE A 503 -10.33 17.56 -11.99
N PRO A 504 -9.49 16.81 -11.24
CA PRO A 504 -8.70 15.71 -11.81
C PRO A 504 -9.60 14.55 -12.26
N ASP A 505 -9.28 14.00 -13.43
CA ASP A 505 -9.99 12.84 -13.99
C ASP A 505 -9.83 11.61 -13.05
N PRO A 506 -10.73 10.59 -13.09
CA PRO A 506 -10.66 9.43 -12.19
C PRO A 506 -9.32 8.69 -12.21
N VAL A 507 -8.70 8.53 -13.38
CA VAL A 507 -7.37 7.93 -13.54
C VAL A 507 -6.28 8.80 -12.87
N GLU A 508 -6.41 10.13 -12.97
CA GLU A 508 -5.48 11.08 -12.34
C GLU A 508 -5.59 11.05 -10.82
N ARG A 509 -6.80 10.84 -10.27
CA ARG A 509 -7.01 10.69 -8.82
C ARG A 509 -6.33 9.44 -8.28
N LEU A 510 -6.47 8.31 -8.96
CA LEU A 510 -5.80 7.05 -8.58
C LEU A 510 -4.26 7.19 -8.63
N GLN A 511 -3.74 7.85 -9.67
CA GLN A 511 -2.31 8.12 -9.78
C GLN A 511 -1.82 9.13 -8.73
N GLY A 512 -2.60 10.19 -8.46
CA GLY A 512 -2.29 11.15 -7.42
C GLY A 512 -2.22 10.52 -6.03
N LEU A 513 -3.07 9.53 -5.75
CA LEU A 513 -3.01 8.73 -4.52
C LEU A 513 -1.72 7.91 -4.45
N SER A 514 -1.33 7.22 -5.52
CA SER A 514 -0.11 6.39 -5.54
C SER A 514 1.16 7.23 -5.44
N PHE A 515 1.22 8.36 -6.15
CA PHE A 515 2.36 9.29 -6.11
C PHE A 515 2.51 9.98 -4.76
N VAL A 516 1.41 10.45 -4.16
CA VAL A 516 1.48 11.20 -2.89
C VAL A 516 1.64 10.27 -1.68
N SER A 517 0.96 9.13 -1.68
CA SER A 517 0.99 8.21 -0.54
C SER A 517 2.12 7.19 -0.66
N ALA A 518 2.80 7.12 -1.82
CA ALA A 518 3.79 6.10 -2.16
C ALA A 518 3.25 4.65 -2.00
N VAL A 519 1.97 4.44 -2.27
CA VAL A 519 1.30 3.12 -2.18
C VAL A 519 1.13 2.55 -3.58
N GLU A 520 1.48 1.28 -3.77
CA GLU A 520 1.37 0.61 -5.06
C GLU A 520 -0.10 0.48 -5.48
N PRO A 521 -0.49 0.85 -6.73
CA PRO A 521 -1.88 0.79 -7.15
C PRO A 521 -2.34 -0.67 -7.25
N ILE A 522 -3.35 -1.07 -6.46
CA ILE A 522 -4.02 -2.37 -6.61
C ILE A 522 -4.90 -2.28 -7.87
N ARG A 523 -4.46 -2.88 -8.98
CA ARG A 523 -5.27 -3.05 -10.19
C ARG A 523 -6.16 -4.28 -10.02
N HIS A 524 -7.45 -4.08 -9.83
CA HIS A 524 -8.45 -5.12 -10.06
C HIS A 524 -8.73 -5.19 -11.56
N SER A 525 -8.16 -6.18 -12.24
CA SER A 525 -8.54 -6.54 -13.60
C SER A 525 -9.48 -7.74 -13.52
N ARG A 526 -10.63 -7.64 -14.19
CA ARG A 526 -11.60 -8.73 -14.31
C ARG A 526 -10.89 -9.97 -14.88
N MET A 527 -11.13 -11.12 -14.26
CA MET A 527 -10.54 -12.41 -14.64
C MET A 527 -11.11 -12.83 -16.01
N LEU A 528 -10.45 -12.42 -17.10
CA LEU A 528 -10.73 -12.92 -18.45
C LEU A 528 -10.14 -14.32 -18.59
N ARG A 529 -10.88 -15.23 -19.23
CA ARG A 529 -10.47 -16.62 -19.49
C ARG A 529 -9.03 -16.65 -20.07
N ALA A 530 -8.16 -17.38 -19.39
CA ALA A 530 -6.72 -17.13 -19.35
C ALA A 530 -5.90 -17.68 -20.52
N ASP A 531 -6.40 -18.59 -21.34
CA ASP A 531 -5.54 -19.30 -22.31
C ASP A 531 -5.38 -18.61 -23.69
N ASP A 532 -6.41 -17.96 -24.24
CA ASP A 532 -6.35 -17.52 -25.66
C ASP A 532 -5.64 -16.17 -25.92
N ARG A 533 -5.13 -15.49 -24.88
CA ARG A 533 -4.58 -14.11 -25.01
C ARG A 533 -3.13 -13.94 -24.61
N ALA A 534 -2.48 -14.96 -24.06
CA ALA A 534 -1.06 -14.89 -23.72
C ALA A 534 -0.16 -14.90 -24.98
N GLU A 535 -0.58 -15.57 -26.05
CA GLU A 535 0.14 -15.61 -27.33
C GLU A 535 0.22 -14.25 -28.04
N PRO A 536 -0.87 -13.46 -28.20
CA PRO A 536 -0.79 -12.10 -28.71
C PRO A 536 0.15 -11.19 -27.91
N LEU A 537 0.15 -11.31 -26.58
CA LEU A 537 1.05 -10.53 -25.72
C LEU A 537 2.52 -10.97 -25.87
N LEU A 538 2.77 -12.26 -26.06
CA LEU A 538 4.11 -12.77 -26.39
C LEU A 538 4.55 -12.28 -27.78
N ALA A 539 3.69 -12.34 -28.79
CA ALA A 539 4.00 -11.83 -30.13
C ALA A 539 4.32 -10.33 -30.12
N MET A 540 3.55 -9.54 -29.37
CA MET A 540 3.82 -8.12 -29.12
C MET A 540 5.17 -7.92 -28.42
N ALA A 541 5.46 -8.66 -27.35
CA ALA A 541 6.73 -8.58 -26.64
C ALA A 541 7.93 -8.98 -27.52
N ARG A 542 7.77 -9.99 -28.40
CA ARG A 542 8.79 -10.39 -29.38
C ARG A 542 9.12 -9.28 -30.38
N ARG A 543 8.15 -8.48 -30.79
CA ARG A 543 8.37 -7.30 -31.67
C ARG A 543 9.20 -6.22 -30.98
N VAL A 544 9.04 -6.04 -29.67
CA VAL A 544 9.74 -4.99 -28.90
C VAL A 544 11.13 -5.46 -28.44
N TRP A 545 11.24 -6.65 -27.86
CA TRP A 545 12.47 -7.15 -27.21
C TRP A 545 13.27 -8.15 -28.06
N GLY A 546 12.68 -8.68 -29.13
CA GLY A 546 13.21 -9.81 -29.90
C GLY A 546 12.73 -11.17 -29.38
N PRO A 547 12.91 -12.23 -30.18
CA PRO A 547 12.34 -13.56 -29.92
C PRO A 547 12.85 -14.18 -28.61
N ASP A 548 14.16 -14.23 -28.41
CA ASP A 548 14.76 -14.93 -27.26
C ASP A 548 14.49 -14.23 -25.92
N ALA A 549 14.56 -12.90 -25.91
CA ALA A 549 14.34 -12.11 -24.70
C ALA A 549 12.88 -12.19 -24.22
N ALA A 550 11.93 -12.07 -25.14
CA ALA A 550 10.50 -12.20 -24.82
C ALA A 550 10.16 -13.63 -24.36
N LEU A 551 10.66 -14.65 -25.05
CA LEU A 551 10.42 -16.04 -24.67
C LEU A 551 10.97 -16.36 -23.28
N ARG A 552 12.21 -15.94 -22.98
CA ARG A 552 12.81 -16.13 -21.64
C ARG A 552 12.01 -15.44 -20.54
N TYR A 553 11.49 -14.24 -20.78
CA TYR A 553 10.68 -13.51 -19.81
C TYR A 553 9.35 -14.24 -19.52
N PHE A 554 8.63 -14.64 -20.56
CA PHE A 554 7.35 -15.36 -20.41
C PHE A 554 7.54 -16.74 -19.75
N GLN A 555 8.62 -17.46 -20.09
CA GLN A 555 8.99 -18.73 -19.44
C GLN A 555 9.34 -18.54 -17.96
N ALA A 556 10.09 -17.50 -17.60
CA ALA A 556 10.43 -17.21 -16.21
C ALA A 556 9.18 -16.94 -15.38
N GLU A 557 8.22 -16.20 -15.95
CA GLU A 557 6.96 -15.92 -15.27
C GLU A 557 6.06 -17.15 -15.17
N ALA A 558 5.99 -17.97 -16.22
CA ALA A 558 5.25 -19.23 -16.20
C ALA A 558 5.79 -20.16 -15.11
N ARG A 559 7.13 -20.26 -14.97
CA ARG A 559 7.80 -21.01 -13.89
C ARG A 559 7.50 -20.42 -12.51
N ALA A 560 7.49 -19.10 -12.37
CA ALA A 560 7.14 -18.43 -11.11
C ALA A 560 5.69 -18.71 -10.67
N GLN A 561 4.81 -19.04 -11.63
CA GLN A 561 3.43 -19.46 -11.40
C GLN A 561 3.29 -20.99 -11.25
N GLY A 562 4.38 -21.76 -11.29
CA GLY A 562 4.38 -23.22 -11.16
C GLY A 562 3.98 -23.99 -12.42
N LYS A 563 3.96 -23.33 -13.60
CA LYS A 563 3.62 -23.98 -14.88
C LYS A 563 4.85 -24.58 -15.57
N THR A 564 4.63 -25.68 -16.29
CA THR A 564 5.63 -26.36 -17.13
C THR A 564 5.67 -25.85 -18.57
N GLY A 565 4.67 -25.07 -19.01
CA GLY A 565 4.59 -24.43 -20.33
C GLY A 565 5.39 -23.12 -20.46
N TYR A 566 5.36 -22.53 -21.66
CA TYR A 566 6.05 -21.26 -21.97
C TYR A 566 5.18 -20.00 -21.82
N LEU A 567 3.87 -20.15 -21.60
CA LEU A 567 2.92 -19.05 -21.43
C LEU A 567 2.44 -18.96 -19.96
N PRO A 568 2.59 -17.80 -19.30
CA PRO A 568 2.02 -17.55 -17.98
C PRO A 568 0.52 -17.28 -18.05
N ASP A 569 -0.20 -17.49 -16.95
CA ASP A 569 -1.53 -16.93 -16.76
C ASP A 569 -1.47 -15.40 -16.76
N LEU A 570 -2.48 -14.79 -17.39
CA LEU A 570 -2.67 -13.34 -17.45
C LEU A 570 -3.18 -12.77 -16.12
N THR A 571 -2.40 -12.95 -15.07
CA THR A 571 -2.68 -12.36 -13.75
C THR A 571 -2.50 -10.84 -13.80
N PRO A 572 -3.24 -10.06 -12.98
CA PRO A 572 -3.03 -8.61 -12.88
C PRO A 572 -1.58 -8.25 -12.54
N ARG A 573 -0.91 -9.10 -11.74
CA ARG A 573 0.52 -8.98 -11.40
C ARG A 573 1.41 -9.17 -12.62
N PHE A 574 1.15 -10.17 -13.46
CA PHE A 574 1.87 -10.36 -14.71
C PHE A 574 1.66 -9.20 -15.67
N LEU A 575 0.42 -8.82 -15.98
CA LEU A 575 0.12 -7.72 -16.90
C LEU A 575 0.75 -6.41 -16.45
N THR A 576 0.73 -6.14 -15.14
CA THR A 576 1.40 -4.96 -14.57
C THR A 576 2.91 -5.05 -14.75
N ARG A 577 3.55 -6.20 -14.49
CA ARG A 577 4.99 -6.40 -14.72
C ARG A 577 5.39 -6.36 -16.20
N LEU A 578 4.55 -6.89 -17.09
CA LEU A 578 4.73 -6.83 -18.54
C LEU A 578 4.64 -5.38 -19.03
N GLU A 579 3.63 -4.62 -18.57
CA GLU A 579 3.49 -3.18 -18.87
C GLU A 579 4.70 -2.40 -18.40
N ARG A 580 5.14 -2.65 -17.16
CA ARG A 580 6.33 -2.02 -16.58
C ARG A 580 7.58 -2.29 -17.41
N ARG A 581 7.82 -3.53 -17.83
CA ARG A 581 8.99 -3.87 -18.63
C ARG A 581 8.92 -3.29 -20.04
N LEU A 582 7.73 -3.24 -20.64
CA LEU A 582 7.55 -2.64 -21.97
C LEU A 582 7.72 -1.12 -21.92
N ALA A 583 7.23 -0.48 -20.86
CA ALA A 583 7.38 0.95 -20.63
C ALA A 583 8.86 1.38 -20.67
N GLY A 584 9.77 0.52 -20.21
CA GLY A 584 11.20 0.76 -20.32
C GLY A 584 11.69 0.93 -21.77
N SER A 585 11.18 0.13 -22.70
CA SER A 585 11.66 0.15 -24.09
C SER A 585 10.98 1.18 -24.98
N ILE A 586 9.69 1.45 -24.73
CA ILE A 586 8.83 2.23 -25.65
C ILE A 586 8.05 3.38 -24.97
N GLY A 587 8.27 3.62 -23.68
CA GLY A 587 7.57 4.64 -22.88
C GLY A 587 6.29 4.12 -22.22
N SER A 588 5.96 4.68 -21.05
CA SER A 588 4.82 4.23 -20.21
C SER A 588 3.46 4.34 -20.90
N ALA A 589 3.21 5.46 -21.59
CA ALA A 589 1.94 5.69 -22.29
C ALA A 589 1.76 4.72 -23.47
N THR A 590 2.83 4.50 -24.24
CA THR A 590 2.84 3.60 -25.41
C THR A 590 2.69 2.14 -25.01
N ALA A 591 3.42 1.70 -23.98
CA ALA A 591 3.31 0.35 -23.44
C ALA A 591 1.91 0.05 -22.92
N HIS A 592 1.32 1.01 -22.20
CA HIS A 592 -0.05 0.90 -21.73
C HIS A 592 -1.03 0.77 -22.90
N ALA A 593 -0.91 1.63 -23.92
CA ALA A 593 -1.78 1.58 -25.11
C ALA A 593 -1.62 0.27 -25.91
N MET A 594 -0.41 -0.28 -26.02
CA MET A 594 -0.17 -1.56 -26.69
C MET A 594 -0.82 -2.73 -25.93
N ILE A 595 -0.61 -2.81 -24.61
CA ILE A 595 -1.23 -3.86 -23.79
C ILE A 595 -2.74 -3.73 -23.82
N ASP A 596 -3.28 -2.52 -23.69
CA ASP A 596 -4.73 -2.30 -23.71
C ASP A 596 -5.34 -2.76 -25.04
N ARG A 597 -4.66 -2.48 -26.15
CA ARG A 597 -5.09 -2.91 -27.49
C ARG A 597 -5.02 -4.43 -27.72
N VAL A 598 -4.03 -5.12 -27.12
CA VAL A 598 -3.79 -6.57 -27.31
C VAL A 598 -4.52 -7.43 -26.27
N ALA A 599 -4.54 -7.00 -25.02
CA ALA A 599 -5.28 -7.65 -23.94
C ALA A 599 -6.79 -7.44 -24.06
N GLY A 600 -7.25 -6.61 -25.01
CA GLY A 600 -8.63 -6.23 -25.23
C GLY A 600 -9.02 -5.15 -24.23
N GLY A 601 -9.20 -3.94 -24.72
CA GLY A 601 -9.24 -2.71 -23.92
C GLY A 601 -9.92 -2.90 -22.57
N VAL A 602 -9.20 -2.59 -21.50
CA VAL A 602 -9.84 -2.10 -20.28
C VAL A 602 -10.25 -0.65 -20.57
N ALA A 603 -11.18 -0.51 -21.52
CA ALA A 603 -12.04 0.65 -21.53
C ALA A 603 -12.85 0.52 -20.24
N LEU A 604 -12.59 1.39 -19.27
CA LEU A 604 -13.62 1.68 -18.27
C LEU A 604 -14.84 2.15 -19.07
N THR A 605 -15.80 1.26 -19.22
CA THR A 605 -17.07 1.56 -19.85
C THR A 605 -17.83 2.56 -18.98
N VAL A 606 -18.82 3.26 -19.54
CA VAL A 606 -19.76 4.05 -18.71
C VAL A 606 -20.43 3.14 -17.68
N ALA A 607 -20.56 1.85 -17.97
CA ALA A 607 -20.95 0.84 -17.00
C ALA A 607 -19.90 0.61 -15.89
N ASP A 608 -18.59 0.69 -16.15
CA ASP A 608 -17.55 0.65 -15.11
C ASP A 608 -17.45 1.96 -14.29
N LEU A 609 -17.80 3.12 -14.87
CA LEU A 609 -17.91 4.39 -14.13
C LEU A 609 -19.19 4.46 -13.29
N LEU A 610 -20.30 3.98 -13.82
CA LEU A 610 -21.53 3.78 -13.06
C LEU A 610 -21.33 2.66 -12.05
N GLN A 611 -20.58 1.61 -12.34
CA GLN A 611 -20.26 0.56 -11.38
C GLN A 611 -19.28 1.05 -10.32
N VAL A 612 -18.35 1.97 -10.59
CA VAL A 612 -17.52 2.61 -9.53
C VAL A 612 -18.29 3.67 -8.75
N ALA A 613 -19.24 4.38 -9.36
CA ALA A 613 -20.14 5.31 -8.65
C ALA A 613 -21.17 4.55 -7.81
N ASP A 614 -21.71 3.46 -8.34
CA ASP A 614 -22.65 2.54 -7.71
C ASP A 614 -21.90 1.59 -6.77
N GLU A 615 -20.59 1.33 -6.92
CA GLU A 615 -19.71 0.66 -5.93
C GLU A 615 -19.14 1.66 -4.93
N ALA A 616 -19.07 2.97 -5.19
CA ALA A 616 -18.76 3.95 -4.16
C ALA A 616 -20.02 4.23 -3.32
N GLN A 617 -21.19 4.23 -3.94
CA GLN A 617 -22.48 4.32 -3.29
C GLN A 617 -22.79 3.00 -2.57
N ARG A 618 -22.62 1.84 -3.22
CA ARG A 618 -22.73 0.52 -2.60
C ARG A 618 -21.62 0.28 -1.62
N ALA A 619 -20.35 0.64 -1.81
CA ALA A 619 -19.34 0.49 -0.75
C ALA A 619 -19.59 1.44 0.41
N LYS A 620 -20.23 2.59 0.22
CA LYS A 620 -20.67 3.44 1.35
C LYS A 620 -21.88 2.84 2.05
N GLU A 621 -22.87 2.36 1.30
CA GLU A 621 -24.03 1.64 1.83
C GLU A 621 -23.67 0.26 2.38
N GLU A 622 -22.61 -0.37 1.91
CA GLU A 622 -22.10 -1.69 2.25
C GLU A 622 -21.09 -1.54 3.37
N THR A 623 -20.33 -0.44 3.48
CA THR A 623 -19.60 -0.11 4.72
C THR A 623 -20.60 0.24 5.81
N GLN A 624 -21.66 1.01 5.53
CA GLN A 624 -22.73 1.30 6.50
C GLN A 624 -23.57 0.06 6.83
N ARG A 625 -23.88 -0.81 5.84
CA ARG A 625 -24.54 -2.09 6.05
C ARG A 625 -23.61 -3.10 6.70
N LEU A 626 -22.30 -3.09 6.46
CA LEU A 626 -21.34 -3.97 7.11
C LEU A 626 -21.10 -3.50 8.54
N GLU A 627 -21.07 -2.19 8.82
CA GLU A 627 -21.00 -1.66 10.18
C GLU A 627 -22.30 -1.93 10.95
N ALA A 628 -23.46 -1.72 10.32
CA ALA A 628 -24.76 -2.07 10.89
C ALA A 628 -24.93 -3.59 11.05
N ALA A 629 -24.55 -4.38 10.04
CA ALA A 629 -24.58 -5.83 10.07
C ALA A 629 -23.49 -6.41 10.97
N GLN A 630 -22.37 -5.73 11.22
CA GLN A 630 -21.34 -6.15 12.17
C GLN A 630 -21.78 -5.82 13.59
N ALA A 631 -22.43 -4.67 13.81
CA ALA A 631 -23.07 -4.34 15.09
C ALA A 631 -24.24 -5.30 15.38
N GLU A 632 -25.04 -5.60 14.37
CA GLU A 632 -26.14 -6.57 14.44
C GLU A 632 -25.61 -7.99 14.58
N LEU A 633 -24.60 -8.43 13.82
CA LEU A 633 -23.94 -9.73 13.98
C LEU A 633 -23.29 -9.85 15.36
N THR A 634 -22.71 -8.79 15.90
CA THR A 634 -22.13 -8.83 17.26
C THR A 634 -23.23 -8.92 18.31
N ARG A 635 -24.37 -8.23 18.11
CA ARG A 635 -25.55 -8.32 18.98
C ARG A 635 -26.21 -9.70 18.89
N THR A 636 -26.45 -10.18 17.68
CA THR A 636 -27.02 -11.49 17.37
C THR A 636 -26.09 -12.61 17.79
N ALA A 637 -24.76 -12.48 17.65
CA ALA A 637 -23.81 -13.48 18.15
C ALA A 637 -23.77 -13.51 19.68
N ARG A 638 -23.92 -12.37 20.37
CA ARG A 638 -24.09 -12.35 21.83
C ARG A 638 -25.42 -12.94 22.27
N GLN A 639 -26.51 -12.62 21.58
CA GLN A 639 -27.83 -13.21 21.83
C GLN A 639 -27.84 -14.71 21.51
N LEU A 640 -27.18 -15.14 20.43
CA LEU A 640 -27.06 -16.53 20.04
C LEU A 640 -26.17 -17.29 21.02
N ARG A 641 -25.08 -16.71 21.53
CA ARG A 641 -24.31 -17.30 22.62
C ARG A 641 -25.14 -17.44 23.89
N GLN A 642 -25.81 -16.39 24.34
CA GLN A 642 -26.69 -16.48 25.50
C GLN A 642 -27.84 -17.48 25.30
N ALA A 643 -28.41 -17.56 24.10
CA ALA A 643 -29.44 -18.54 23.75
C ALA A 643 -28.85 -19.95 23.70
N ASN A 644 -27.65 -20.14 23.16
CA ASN A 644 -26.97 -21.43 23.09
C ASN A 644 -26.54 -21.91 24.49
N ASP A 645 -26.06 -21.01 25.35
CA ASP A 645 -25.74 -21.33 26.74
C ASP A 645 -27.01 -21.74 27.51
N LYS A 646 -28.13 -21.02 27.31
CA LYS A 646 -29.44 -21.41 27.85
C LYS A 646 -29.96 -22.73 27.28
N LEU A 647 -29.83 -22.95 25.97
CA LEU A 647 -30.23 -24.19 25.29
C LEU A 647 -29.37 -25.36 25.76
N THR A 648 -28.08 -25.14 25.98
CA THR A 648 -27.17 -26.16 26.49
C THR A 648 -27.53 -26.50 27.93
N ALA A 649 -27.79 -25.51 28.79
CA ALA A 649 -28.28 -25.76 30.15
C ALA A 649 -29.63 -26.51 30.18
N LEU A 650 -30.58 -26.12 29.31
CA LEU A 650 -31.86 -26.81 29.14
C LEU A 650 -31.67 -28.21 28.56
N SER A 651 -30.75 -28.40 27.62
CA SER A 651 -30.45 -29.72 27.05
C SER A 651 -29.88 -30.63 28.12
N VAL A 652 -28.92 -30.15 28.93
CA VAL A 652 -28.37 -30.91 30.05
C VAL A 652 -29.45 -31.29 31.06
N GLN A 653 -30.38 -30.38 31.38
CA GLN A 653 -31.52 -30.66 32.26
C GLN A 653 -32.50 -31.67 31.62
N LYS A 654 -32.78 -31.55 30.33
CA LYS A 654 -33.63 -32.49 29.56
C LYS A 654 -32.99 -33.87 29.50
N ASP A 655 -31.70 -33.95 29.25
CA ASP A 655 -30.96 -35.21 29.13
C ASP A 655 -30.88 -35.91 30.49
N ALA A 656 -30.69 -35.17 31.59
CA ALA A 656 -30.80 -35.68 32.95
C ALA A 656 -32.22 -36.21 33.25
N PHE A 657 -33.27 -35.47 32.88
CA PHE A 657 -34.68 -35.86 33.03
C PHE A 657 -35.03 -37.13 32.23
N LEU A 658 -34.64 -37.19 30.96
CA LEU A 658 -34.87 -38.36 30.10
C LEU A 658 -34.09 -39.58 30.59
N GLY A 659 -32.87 -39.38 31.09
CA GLY A 659 -32.07 -40.43 31.72
C GLY A 659 -32.77 -41.02 32.94
N GLN A 660 -33.34 -40.16 33.78
CA GLN A 660 -34.07 -40.58 34.98
C GLN A 660 -35.37 -41.31 34.65
N ILE A 661 -36.18 -40.81 33.70
CA ILE A 661 -37.38 -41.51 33.22
C ILE A 661 -37.04 -42.88 32.66
N SER A 662 -35.99 -42.95 31.83
CA SER A 662 -35.56 -44.21 31.23
C SER A 662 -35.19 -45.24 32.29
N HIS A 663 -34.55 -44.82 33.38
CA HIS A 663 -34.20 -45.68 34.51
C HIS A 663 -35.45 -46.18 35.27
N GLU A 664 -36.39 -45.28 35.56
CA GLU A 664 -37.63 -45.59 36.29
C GLU A 664 -38.61 -46.45 35.47
N LEU A 665 -38.58 -46.38 34.13
CA LEU A 665 -39.32 -47.27 33.24
C LEU A 665 -38.62 -48.61 33.03
N ARG A 666 -37.28 -48.62 32.91
CA ARG A 666 -36.53 -49.86 32.67
C ARG A 666 -36.64 -50.83 33.84
N THR A 667 -36.67 -50.33 35.07
CA THR A 667 -36.76 -51.16 36.29
C THR A 667 -38.02 -52.06 36.31
N PRO A 668 -39.25 -51.53 36.24
CA PRO A 668 -40.47 -52.35 36.18
C PRO A 668 -40.53 -53.21 34.92
N MET A 669 -40.08 -52.72 33.76
CA MET A 669 -40.06 -53.53 32.53
C MET A 669 -39.11 -54.73 32.64
N THR A 670 -37.97 -54.57 33.30
CA THR A 670 -37.01 -55.66 33.51
C THR A 670 -37.61 -56.72 34.43
N SER A 671 -38.32 -56.29 35.49
CA SER A 671 -39.09 -57.19 36.36
C SER A 671 -40.18 -57.94 35.58
N VAL A 672 -40.99 -57.24 34.79
CA VAL A 672 -42.03 -57.86 33.94
C VAL A 672 -41.41 -58.90 33.00
N ARG A 673 -40.28 -58.59 32.36
CA ARG A 673 -39.59 -59.53 31.47
C ARG A 673 -39.04 -60.74 32.23
N ALA A 674 -38.35 -60.53 33.35
CA ALA A 674 -37.76 -61.59 34.15
C ALA A 674 -38.83 -62.55 34.71
N PHE A 675 -39.90 -62.03 35.29
CA PHE A 675 -41.00 -62.86 35.81
C PHE A 675 -41.79 -63.52 34.68
N SER A 676 -41.90 -62.89 33.50
CA SER A 676 -42.49 -63.51 32.31
C SER A 676 -41.63 -64.66 31.75
N GLU A 677 -40.31 -64.54 31.80
CA GLU A 677 -39.37 -65.63 31.47
C GLU A 677 -39.47 -66.78 32.47
N ILE A 678 -39.49 -66.47 33.78
CA ILE A 678 -39.67 -67.48 34.84
C ILE A 678 -40.99 -68.23 34.64
N LEU A 679 -42.09 -67.54 34.30
CA LEU A 679 -43.40 -68.15 34.03
C LEU A 679 -43.39 -69.19 32.89
N LYS A 680 -42.41 -69.16 32.00
CA LYS A 680 -42.28 -70.15 30.91
C LYS A 680 -41.71 -71.49 31.38
N ASP A 681 -41.16 -71.56 32.59
CA ASP A 681 -40.66 -72.81 33.16
C ASP A 681 -41.85 -73.77 33.45
N PRO A 682 -41.88 -74.96 32.84
CA PRO A 682 -42.93 -75.95 33.05
C PRO A 682 -42.90 -76.58 34.44
N SER A 683 -41.81 -76.41 35.21
CA SER A 683 -41.66 -76.96 36.57
C SER A 683 -42.33 -76.12 37.67
N LEU A 684 -42.82 -74.91 37.36
CA LEU A 684 -43.47 -74.03 38.34
C LEU A 684 -44.80 -74.58 38.85
N THR A 685 -44.99 -74.49 40.17
CA THR A 685 -46.27 -74.82 40.81
C THR A 685 -47.37 -73.82 40.43
N PRO A 686 -48.66 -74.20 40.52
CA PRO A 686 -49.78 -73.29 40.27
C PRO A 686 -49.76 -72.02 41.15
N GLU A 687 -49.30 -72.13 42.39
CA GLU A 687 -49.19 -71.01 43.33
C GLU A 687 -48.07 -70.04 42.95
N GLU A 688 -46.89 -70.54 42.58
CA GLU A 688 -45.77 -69.72 42.11
C GLU A 688 -46.11 -69.01 40.80
N ARG A 689 -46.82 -69.71 39.89
CA ARG A 689 -47.33 -69.15 38.64
C ARG A 689 -48.30 -68.00 38.89
N GLY A 690 -49.23 -68.17 39.84
CA GLY A 690 -50.14 -67.10 40.26
C GLY A 690 -49.41 -65.90 40.86
N ARG A 691 -48.40 -66.15 41.71
CA ARG A 691 -47.59 -65.09 42.33
C ARG A 691 -46.80 -64.28 41.30
N PHE A 692 -46.12 -64.93 40.35
CA PHE A 692 -45.34 -64.22 39.32
C PHE A 692 -46.24 -63.47 38.34
N ALA A 693 -47.41 -64.03 37.99
CA ALA A 693 -48.42 -63.30 37.19
C ALA A 693 -48.94 -62.06 37.93
N GLY A 694 -49.13 -62.14 39.25
CA GLY A 694 -49.48 -60.99 40.09
C GLY A 694 -48.41 -59.90 40.07
N ILE A 695 -47.14 -60.25 40.22
CA ILE A 695 -46.03 -59.27 40.16
C ILE A 695 -45.98 -58.57 38.78
N ILE A 696 -46.20 -59.31 37.69
CA ILE A 696 -46.27 -58.72 36.35
C ILE A 696 -47.43 -57.72 36.25
N HIS A 697 -48.60 -58.06 36.77
CA HIS A 697 -49.77 -57.18 36.77
C HIS A 697 -49.51 -55.89 37.57
N ASP A 698 -48.92 -56.01 38.76
CA ASP A 698 -48.61 -54.87 39.62
C ASP A 698 -47.55 -53.96 39.00
N GLU A 699 -46.49 -54.51 38.39
CA GLU A 699 -45.46 -53.72 37.70
C GLU A 699 -46.00 -53.07 36.41
N ALA A 700 -46.90 -53.73 35.69
CA ALA A 700 -47.60 -53.14 34.55
C ALA A 700 -48.49 -51.95 34.99
N GLY A 701 -49.27 -52.12 36.05
CA GLY A 701 -50.08 -51.04 36.62
C GLY A 701 -49.25 -49.89 37.21
N ARG A 702 -48.04 -50.18 37.70
CA ARG A 702 -47.07 -49.16 38.14
C ARG A 702 -46.51 -48.37 36.95
N LEU A 703 -46.21 -49.03 35.84
CA LEU A 703 -45.74 -48.39 34.62
C LEU A 703 -46.79 -47.45 34.01
N THR A 704 -48.06 -47.88 33.97
CA THR A 704 -49.18 -47.02 33.49
C THR A 704 -49.31 -45.75 34.33
N ARG A 705 -49.31 -45.86 35.66
CA ARG A 705 -49.38 -44.67 36.53
C ARG A 705 -48.21 -43.71 36.34
N LEU A 706 -47.00 -44.25 36.16
CA LEU A 706 -45.82 -43.41 35.93
C LEU A 706 -45.92 -42.66 34.59
N LEU A 707 -46.48 -43.31 33.56
CA LEU A 707 -46.74 -42.68 32.28
C LEU A 707 -47.78 -41.56 32.39
N ASP A 708 -48.89 -41.82 33.10
CA ASP A 708 -49.95 -40.84 33.32
C ASP A 708 -49.43 -39.63 34.12
N ASP A 709 -48.64 -39.85 35.18
CA ASP A 709 -48.01 -38.78 35.96
C ASP A 709 -47.08 -37.89 35.10
N LEU A 710 -46.34 -38.48 34.16
CA LEU A 710 -45.48 -37.74 33.23
C LEU A 710 -46.28 -36.91 32.22
N LEU A 711 -47.39 -37.47 31.73
CA LEU A 711 -48.29 -36.78 30.79
C LEU A 711 -48.98 -35.61 31.49
N ASP A 712 -49.50 -35.82 32.70
CA ASP A 712 -50.13 -34.77 33.50
C ASP A 712 -49.16 -33.63 33.78
N LEU A 713 -47.93 -33.94 34.23
CA LEU A 713 -46.90 -32.93 34.48
C LEU A 713 -46.58 -32.14 33.19
N SER A 714 -46.41 -32.84 32.06
CA SER A 714 -46.12 -32.19 30.78
C SER A 714 -47.25 -31.24 30.32
N VAL A 715 -48.52 -31.59 30.58
CA VAL A 715 -49.66 -30.75 30.22
C VAL A 715 -49.74 -29.53 31.13
N LEU A 716 -49.53 -29.70 32.43
CA LEU A 716 -49.54 -28.61 33.41
C LEU A 716 -48.41 -27.60 33.17
N GLU A 717 -47.16 -28.06 32.96
CA GLU A 717 -46.02 -27.17 32.68
C GLU A 717 -46.15 -26.40 31.37
N SER A 718 -46.86 -26.96 30.40
CA SER A 718 -47.11 -26.27 29.13
C SER A 718 -48.14 -25.14 29.23
N GLY A 719 -48.78 -24.96 30.40
CA GLY A 719 -49.87 -24.00 30.60
C GLY A 719 -51.13 -24.32 29.79
N ARG A 720 -51.18 -25.48 29.13
CA ARG A 720 -52.30 -25.91 28.27
C ARG A 720 -53.39 -26.64 29.04
N ALA A 721 -53.22 -26.81 30.36
CA ALA A 721 -54.26 -27.36 31.21
C ALA A 721 -55.47 -26.41 31.20
N GLN A 722 -56.55 -26.84 30.54
CA GLN A 722 -57.83 -26.14 30.62
C GLN A 722 -58.45 -26.43 31.99
N LEU A 723 -58.62 -25.40 32.81
CA LEU A 723 -59.26 -25.52 34.11
C LEU A 723 -60.77 -25.53 33.96
N THR A 724 -61.42 -26.54 34.53
CA THR A 724 -62.88 -26.60 34.64
C THR A 724 -63.29 -26.01 35.99
N VAL A 725 -63.28 -24.68 36.06
CA VAL A 725 -63.56 -23.95 37.30
C VAL A 725 -65.05 -24.02 37.64
N THR A 726 -65.38 -24.64 38.77
CA THR A 726 -66.74 -24.79 39.29
C THR A 726 -66.79 -24.45 40.79
N VAL A 727 -68.00 -24.28 41.35
CA VAL A 727 -68.17 -24.18 42.81
C VAL A 727 -68.19 -25.59 43.37
N ALA A 728 -67.20 -25.94 44.18
CA ALA A 728 -67.09 -27.24 44.82
C ALA A 728 -67.12 -27.10 46.36
N ASN A 729 -67.76 -28.05 47.03
CA ASN A 729 -67.76 -28.11 48.49
C ASN A 729 -66.52 -28.87 48.97
N LEU A 730 -65.71 -28.26 49.85
CA LEU A 730 -64.50 -28.90 50.37
C LEU A 730 -64.80 -30.18 51.16
N HIS A 731 -65.93 -30.24 51.86
CA HIS A 731 -66.34 -31.44 52.60
C HIS A 731 -66.42 -32.67 51.69
N ASP A 732 -67.02 -32.51 50.51
CA ASP A 732 -67.22 -33.60 49.54
C ASP A 732 -65.89 -33.99 48.89
N LEU A 733 -65.03 -33.02 48.58
CA LEU A 733 -63.71 -33.29 47.99
C LEU A 733 -62.77 -33.99 48.98
N ILE A 734 -62.69 -33.54 50.23
CA ILE A 734 -61.90 -34.20 51.27
C ILE A 734 -62.44 -35.62 51.54
N GLY A 735 -63.76 -35.79 51.59
CA GLY A 735 -64.40 -37.10 51.75
C GLY A 735 -64.05 -38.08 50.61
N ARG A 736 -64.13 -37.61 49.35
CA ARG A 736 -63.71 -38.38 48.17
C ARG A 736 -62.22 -38.71 48.21
N ALA A 737 -61.37 -37.75 48.61
CA ALA A 737 -59.93 -37.94 48.69
C ALA A 737 -59.54 -39.00 49.73
N LEU A 738 -60.16 -38.96 50.92
CA LEU A 738 -59.96 -39.96 51.97
C LEU A 738 -60.40 -41.36 51.52
N THR A 739 -61.55 -41.45 50.85
CA THR A 739 -62.05 -42.71 50.30
C THR A 739 -61.09 -43.28 49.26
N ALA A 740 -60.63 -42.46 48.32
CA ALA A 740 -59.68 -42.89 47.30
C ALA A 740 -58.32 -43.27 47.91
N ALA A 741 -57.83 -42.50 48.88
CA ALA A 741 -56.57 -42.79 49.56
C ALA A 741 -56.66 -44.01 50.48
N SER A 742 -57.87 -44.44 50.91
CA SER A 742 -58.11 -45.58 51.83
C SER A 742 -57.52 -46.92 51.31
N ALA A 743 -57.41 -47.08 50.00
CA ALA A 743 -56.80 -48.24 49.36
C ALA A 743 -55.26 -48.31 49.51
N THR A 744 -54.61 -47.23 49.93
CA THR A 744 -53.14 -47.19 50.13
C THR A 744 -52.77 -47.70 51.53
N ARG A 745 -52.19 -48.89 51.67
CA ARG A 745 -51.94 -49.55 52.97
C ARG A 745 -53.23 -49.77 53.79
N PRO A 746 -54.19 -50.56 53.28
CA PRO A 746 -55.46 -50.82 53.97
C PRO A 746 -55.27 -51.51 55.34
N GLU A 747 -54.15 -52.20 55.54
CA GLU A 747 -53.79 -52.87 56.79
C GLU A 747 -53.51 -51.90 57.96
N ARG A 748 -53.26 -50.61 57.67
CA ARG A 748 -53.08 -49.57 58.70
C ARG A 748 -54.34 -48.70 58.80
N GLY A 749 -55.08 -48.88 59.89
CA GLY A 749 -56.18 -48.00 60.26
C GLY A 749 -55.66 -46.64 60.71
N PHE A 750 -55.91 -45.60 59.90
CA PHE A 750 -55.65 -44.21 60.30
C PHE A 750 -56.86 -43.67 61.03
N LEU A 751 -56.65 -43.07 62.20
CA LEU A 751 -57.68 -42.27 62.85
C LEU A 751 -57.75 -40.93 62.12
N ILE A 752 -58.90 -40.66 61.50
CA ILE A 752 -59.12 -39.45 60.72
C ILE A 752 -59.83 -38.42 61.60
N ASP A 753 -59.13 -37.35 61.93
CA ASP A 753 -59.66 -36.23 62.70
C ASP A 753 -59.99 -35.07 61.76
N ARG A 754 -61.30 -34.78 61.64
CA ARG A 754 -61.85 -33.77 60.74
C ARG A 754 -62.73 -32.79 61.50
N ASP A 755 -62.66 -31.52 61.09
CA ASP A 755 -63.58 -30.48 61.52
C ASP A 755 -64.73 -30.36 60.51
N LEU A 756 -65.71 -31.27 60.60
CA LEU A 756 -66.80 -31.38 59.61
C LEU A 756 -67.58 -30.05 59.42
N PRO A 757 -67.93 -29.29 60.48
CA PRO A 757 -68.59 -27.99 60.32
C PRO A 757 -67.76 -26.97 59.52
N ALA A 758 -66.45 -26.91 59.74
CA ALA A 758 -65.56 -25.98 59.04
C ALA A 758 -65.28 -26.37 57.58
N GLU A 759 -65.55 -27.63 57.21
CA GLU A 759 -65.34 -28.17 55.86
C GLU A 759 -66.47 -27.85 54.88
N HIS A 760 -67.67 -27.48 55.36
CA HIS A 760 -68.79 -27.07 54.50
C HIS A 760 -68.56 -25.66 53.93
N LEU A 761 -67.48 -25.51 53.19
CA LEU A 761 -67.01 -24.28 52.57
C LEU A 761 -67.01 -24.45 51.04
N GLY A 762 -67.78 -23.63 50.35
CA GLY A 762 -67.77 -23.54 48.90
C GLY A 762 -66.53 -22.81 48.40
N VAL A 763 -65.74 -23.48 47.56
CA VAL A 763 -64.57 -22.90 46.87
C VAL A 763 -64.80 -22.88 45.37
N ILE A 764 -64.37 -21.81 44.71
CA ILE A 764 -64.39 -21.70 43.24
C ILE A 764 -63.05 -22.23 42.74
N THR A 765 -63.01 -23.41 42.13
CA THR A 765 -61.77 -24.06 41.70
C THR A 765 -62.04 -25.19 40.68
N ASP A 766 -61.01 -25.81 40.14
CA ASP A 766 -61.15 -27.07 39.40
C ASP A 766 -61.22 -28.22 40.42
N ALA A 767 -62.42 -28.82 40.52
CA ALA A 767 -62.72 -29.82 41.54
C ALA A 767 -61.87 -31.09 41.39
N ASP A 768 -61.59 -31.52 40.16
CA ASP A 768 -60.86 -32.77 39.90
C ASP A 768 -59.36 -32.57 40.12
N ARG A 769 -58.80 -31.41 39.73
CA ARG A 769 -57.40 -31.09 40.00
C ARG A 769 -57.12 -30.86 41.48
N LEU A 770 -58.01 -30.17 42.19
CA LEU A 770 -57.87 -30.04 43.64
C LEU A 770 -58.02 -31.41 44.34
N LEU A 771 -58.95 -32.26 43.89
CA LEU A 771 -59.09 -33.62 44.41
C LEU A 771 -57.81 -34.43 44.23
N GLN A 772 -57.14 -34.30 43.08
CA GLN A 772 -55.85 -34.95 42.80
C GLN A 772 -54.76 -34.51 43.81
N VAL A 773 -54.69 -33.21 44.12
CA VAL A 773 -53.76 -32.68 45.15
C VAL A 773 -54.05 -33.31 46.51
N LEU A 774 -55.32 -33.32 46.92
CA LEU A 774 -55.74 -33.88 48.21
C LEU A 774 -55.42 -35.39 48.29
N ILE A 775 -55.71 -36.16 47.25
CA ILE A 775 -55.38 -37.59 47.19
C ILE A 775 -53.88 -37.81 47.31
N ASN A 776 -53.06 -37.04 46.60
CA ASN A 776 -51.61 -37.19 46.63
C ASN A 776 -51.01 -36.86 48.00
N VAL A 777 -51.45 -35.78 48.64
CA VAL A 777 -50.98 -35.39 49.98
C VAL A 777 -51.43 -36.40 51.04
N ILE A 778 -52.70 -36.83 51.01
CA ILE A 778 -53.25 -37.82 51.96
C ILE A 778 -52.62 -39.20 51.75
N SER A 779 -52.44 -39.64 50.51
CA SER A 779 -51.75 -40.90 50.20
C SER A 779 -50.29 -40.87 50.65
N ASN A 780 -49.61 -39.72 50.54
CA ASN A 780 -48.26 -39.55 51.08
C ASN A 780 -48.24 -39.65 52.61
N ALA A 781 -49.16 -38.98 53.31
CA ALA A 781 -49.28 -39.12 54.77
C ALA A 781 -49.48 -40.60 55.17
N ARG A 782 -50.31 -41.35 54.46
CA ARG A 782 -50.52 -42.79 54.72
C ARG A 782 -49.30 -43.67 54.41
N LYS A 783 -48.51 -43.31 53.40
CA LYS A 783 -47.30 -44.05 53.01
C LYS A 783 -46.14 -43.81 53.99
N TYR A 784 -45.96 -42.57 54.43
CA TYR A 784 -44.74 -42.15 55.13
C TYR A 784 -44.91 -41.96 56.64
N CYS A 785 -46.13 -41.82 57.16
CA CYS A 785 -46.34 -41.77 58.61
C CYS A 785 -45.93 -43.10 59.26
N ASP A 786 -45.00 -43.02 60.21
CA ASP A 786 -44.36 -44.14 60.90
C ASP A 786 -44.87 -44.33 62.34
N ALA A 787 -45.82 -43.50 62.79
CA ALA A 787 -46.40 -43.58 64.13
C ALA A 787 -47.10 -44.91 64.42
N ALA A 788 -46.98 -45.43 65.66
CA ALA A 788 -47.63 -46.69 66.08
C ALA A 788 -49.16 -46.61 66.00
N HIS A 789 -49.73 -45.46 66.34
CA HIS A 789 -51.16 -45.13 66.19
C HIS A 789 -51.28 -43.95 65.23
N PRO A 790 -51.44 -44.21 63.91
CA PRO A 790 -51.40 -43.14 62.93
C PRO A 790 -52.68 -42.30 62.96
N VAL A 791 -52.51 -40.98 63.10
CA VAL A 791 -53.58 -39.99 63.09
C VAL A 791 -53.36 -39.05 61.91
N LEU A 792 -54.42 -38.75 61.17
CA LEU A 792 -54.42 -37.71 60.13
C LEU A 792 -55.41 -36.62 60.53
N ILE A 793 -54.88 -35.43 60.78
CA ILE A 793 -55.64 -34.25 61.16
C ILE A 793 -55.84 -33.39 59.92
N ILE A 794 -57.10 -33.11 59.58
CA ILE A 794 -57.46 -32.19 58.51
C ILE A 794 -58.22 -31.02 59.12
N ARG A 795 -57.72 -29.80 58.89
CA ARG A 795 -58.34 -28.55 59.35
C ARG A 795 -58.53 -27.61 58.18
N VAL A 796 -59.76 -27.12 58.03
CA VAL A 796 -60.12 -26.14 57.01
C VAL A 796 -60.37 -24.80 57.69
N ARG A 797 -59.79 -23.73 57.14
CA ARG A 797 -60.03 -22.36 57.60
C ARG A 797 -60.26 -21.44 56.41
N ARG A 798 -61.11 -20.43 56.61
CA ARG A 798 -61.31 -19.34 55.65
C ARG A 798 -60.51 -18.12 56.11
N PRO A 799 -59.45 -17.70 55.40
CA PRO A 799 -58.71 -16.49 55.75
C PRO A 799 -59.53 -15.23 55.41
N GLU A 800 -59.23 -14.11 56.08
CA GLU A 800 -59.91 -12.82 55.87
C GLU A 800 -59.75 -12.28 54.44
N SER A 801 -58.65 -12.63 53.76
CA SER A 801 -58.39 -12.32 52.35
C SER A 801 -59.29 -13.05 51.35
N GLY A 802 -60.17 -13.95 51.82
CA GLY A 802 -60.98 -14.84 50.98
C GLY A 802 -60.22 -16.09 50.50
N GLY A 803 -60.96 -17.08 50.00
CA GLY A 803 -60.40 -18.39 49.61
C GLY A 803 -60.51 -19.44 50.71
N ALA A 804 -59.61 -20.43 50.70
CA ALA A 804 -59.57 -21.51 51.70
C ALA A 804 -58.15 -21.96 51.99
N VAL A 805 -57.88 -22.30 53.26
CA VAL A 805 -56.64 -22.92 53.72
C VAL A 805 -56.95 -24.29 54.30
N ILE A 806 -56.29 -25.32 53.79
CA ILE A 806 -56.44 -26.71 54.22
C ILE A 806 -55.09 -27.17 54.77
N ASP A 807 -55.03 -27.44 56.07
CA ASP A 807 -53.87 -28.05 56.71
C ASP A 807 -54.13 -29.55 56.85
N ILE A 808 -53.20 -30.35 56.32
CA ILE A 808 -53.20 -31.81 56.43
C ILE A 808 -51.94 -32.18 57.21
N VAL A 809 -52.13 -32.72 58.42
CA VAL A 809 -51.06 -33.00 59.38
C VAL A 809 -51.13 -34.45 59.83
N ASP A 810 -50.03 -35.19 59.67
CA ASP A 810 -49.87 -36.49 60.33
C ASP A 810 -49.04 -36.39 61.61
N ASN A 811 -49.05 -37.47 62.41
CA ASN A 811 -48.29 -37.58 63.65
C ASN A 811 -47.00 -38.44 63.53
N GLY A 812 -46.45 -38.57 62.32
CA GLY A 812 -45.20 -39.29 62.07
C GLY A 812 -43.94 -38.50 62.42
N SER A 813 -42.77 -38.95 61.96
CA SER A 813 -41.48 -38.30 62.23
C SER A 813 -41.27 -36.95 61.52
N GLY A 814 -42.11 -36.60 60.54
CA GLY A 814 -41.93 -35.43 59.69
C GLY A 814 -40.71 -35.50 58.76
N ILE A 815 -40.35 -34.37 58.15
CA ILE A 815 -39.27 -34.23 57.15
C ILE A 815 -38.10 -33.39 57.71
N ASP A 816 -36.88 -33.92 57.57
CA ASP A 816 -35.62 -33.28 58.00
C ASP A 816 -35.39 -31.89 57.38
N SER A 817 -34.84 -30.95 58.17
CA SER A 817 -34.68 -29.54 57.78
C SER A 817 -33.80 -29.33 56.55
N GLY A 818 -32.79 -30.17 56.33
CA GLY A 818 -31.93 -30.06 55.14
C GLY A 818 -32.62 -30.52 53.84
N ARG A 819 -33.78 -31.17 53.95
CA ARG A 819 -34.48 -31.82 52.83
C ARG A 819 -35.81 -31.16 52.47
N GLN A 820 -36.28 -30.19 53.24
CA GLN A 820 -37.57 -29.53 53.05
C GLN A 820 -37.71 -28.78 51.72
N SER A 821 -36.63 -28.19 51.20
CA SER A 821 -36.64 -27.48 49.92
C SER A 821 -36.74 -28.42 48.71
N LEU A 822 -36.35 -29.68 48.86
CA LEU A 822 -36.27 -30.66 47.77
C LEU A 822 -37.55 -31.47 47.59
N ILE A 823 -38.52 -31.39 48.52
CA ILE A 823 -39.67 -32.31 48.52
C ILE A 823 -40.66 -32.09 47.37
N PHE A 824 -40.64 -30.90 46.79
CA PHE A 824 -41.44 -30.52 45.63
C PHE A 824 -40.65 -30.63 44.32
N GLU A 825 -39.36 -30.97 44.38
CA GLU A 825 -38.55 -31.22 43.20
C GLU A 825 -38.95 -32.53 42.53
N LYS A 826 -38.89 -32.57 41.19
CA LYS A 826 -39.28 -33.74 40.40
C LYS A 826 -38.40 -34.93 40.77
N PHE A 827 -39.03 -36.09 40.99
CA PHE A 827 -38.38 -37.35 41.33
C PHE A 827 -37.56 -37.34 42.62
N ALA A 828 -37.75 -36.35 43.50
CA ALA A 828 -37.10 -36.33 44.80
C ALA A 828 -37.59 -37.50 45.67
N ARG A 829 -36.67 -38.37 46.10
CA ARG A 829 -36.91 -39.44 47.08
C ARG A 829 -36.00 -39.24 48.27
N LEU A 830 -36.58 -38.98 49.43
CA LEU A 830 -35.82 -38.55 50.61
C LEU A 830 -35.40 -39.72 51.52
N ASN A 831 -36.03 -40.90 51.39
CA ASN A 831 -35.80 -42.08 52.23
C ASN A 831 -35.72 -43.39 51.41
N ASP A 832 -35.18 -44.44 52.04
CA ASP A 832 -34.79 -45.76 51.51
C ASP A 832 -35.69 -46.31 50.37
N PRO A 833 -35.13 -46.61 49.17
CA PRO A 833 -35.88 -46.97 47.96
C PRO A 833 -36.84 -48.17 48.08
N ALA A 834 -36.68 -49.02 49.09
CA ALA A 834 -37.54 -50.19 49.30
C ALA A 834 -38.86 -49.91 50.04
N ARG A 835 -38.99 -48.79 50.77
CA ARG A 835 -40.12 -48.57 51.71
C ARG A 835 -41.36 -47.89 51.12
N ALA A 836 -41.28 -47.31 49.91
CA ALA A 836 -42.42 -46.60 49.31
C ALA A 836 -42.39 -46.62 47.77
N GLY A 837 -43.33 -47.35 47.16
CA GLY A 837 -43.47 -47.45 45.70
C GLY A 837 -44.15 -46.23 45.07
N GLY A 838 -43.38 -45.18 44.76
CA GLY A 838 -43.86 -44.01 44.03
C GLY A 838 -42.77 -43.36 43.15
N ALA A 839 -43.17 -42.78 42.01
CA ALA A 839 -42.25 -42.17 41.03
C ALA A 839 -41.55 -40.88 41.54
N GLY A 840 -41.89 -40.39 42.73
CA GLY A 840 -41.36 -39.11 43.26
C GLY A 840 -41.91 -37.87 42.53
N LEU A 841 -42.97 -38.04 41.73
CA LEU A 841 -43.59 -36.96 40.96
C LEU A 841 -44.81 -36.34 41.66
N GLY A 842 -45.43 -37.04 42.62
CA GLY A 842 -46.71 -36.64 43.20
C GLY A 842 -46.74 -35.24 43.82
N LEU A 843 -45.73 -34.87 44.62
CA LEU A 843 -45.67 -33.53 45.23
C LEU A 843 -45.28 -32.44 44.23
N ALA A 844 -44.46 -32.76 43.23
CA ALA A 844 -44.14 -31.84 42.14
C ALA A 844 -45.41 -31.52 41.32
N ILE A 845 -46.22 -32.54 41.00
CA ILE A 845 -47.53 -32.37 40.37
C ILE A 845 -48.47 -31.54 41.26
N CYS A 846 -48.47 -31.77 42.57
CA CYS A 846 -49.26 -30.94 43.48
C CYS A 846 -48.87 -29.46 43.40
N ARG A 847 -47.56 -29.16 43.34
CA ARG A 847 -47.08 -27.78 43.19
C ARG A 847 -47.55 -27.16 41.87
N GLU A 848 -47.40 -27.85 40.74
CA GLU A 848 -47.84 -27.34 39.44
C GLU A 848 -49.36 -27.16 39.35
N ILE A 849 -50.14 -28.09 39.91
CA ILE A 849 -51.60 -27.93 39.99
C ILE A 849 -51.95 -26.71 40.82
N MET A 850 -51.35 -26.56 42.01
CA MET A 850 -51.67 -25.42 42.89
C MET A 850 -51.28 -24.09 42.26
N LEU A 851 -50.14 -24.01 41.57
CA LEU A 851 -49.74 -22.84 40.79
C LEU A 851 -50.77 -22.54 39.68
N THR A 852 -51.22 -23.56 38.95
CA THR A 852 -52.24 -23.40 37.89
C THR A 852 -53.57 -22.91 38.46
N LEU A 853 -53.96 -23.35 39.66
CA LEU A 853 -55.14 -22.88 40.39
C LEU A 853 -54.96 -21.48 41.04
N GLY A 854 -53.76 -20.88 40.93
CA GLY A 854 -53.39 -19.62 41.58
C GLY A 854 -53.27 -19.70 43.10
N GLY A 855 -53.13 -20.91 43.63
CA GLY A 855 -52.90 -21.18 45.03
C GLY A 855 -51.46 -21.62 45.31
N GLU A 856 -51.21 -22.04 46.54
CA GLU A 856 -49.90 -22.46 46.99
C GLU A 856 -50.01 -23.73 47.84
N ILE A 857 -49.04 -24.65 47.68
CA ILE A 857 -48.81 -25.74 48.62
C ILE A 857 -47.45 -25.55 49.29
N SER A 858 -47.44 -25.61 50.61
CA SER A 858 -46.26 -25.39 51.45
C SER A 858 -46.14 -26.48 52.51
N TYR A 859 -44.92 -26.74 52.96
CA TYR A 859 -44.64 -27.63 54.08
C TYR A 859 -44.47 -26.82 55.36
N LEU A 860 -45.13 -27.25 56.45
CA LEU A 860 -45.09 -26.59 57.74
C LEU A 860 -44.28 -27.42 58.74
N PRO A 861 -43.01 -27.05 59.02
CA PRO A 861 -42.22 -27.80 59.99
C PRO A 861 -42.76 -27.65 61.42
N GLY A 862 -42.43 -28.61 62.28
CA GLY A 862 -42.65 -28.50 63.74
C GLY A 862 -44.07 -28.77 64.24
N GLN A 863 -44.95 -29.36 63.42
CA GLN A 863 -46.35 -29.64 63.77
C GLN A 863 -46.57 -31.01 64.45
N GLY A 864 -45.49 -31.71 64.85
CA GLY A 864 -45.58 -33.06 65.43
C GLY A 864 -45.63 -34.21 64.42
N GLY A 865 -45.50 -33.90 63.13
CA GLY A 865 -45.29 -34.84 62.02
C GLY A 865 -45.19 -34.11 60.68
N ALA A 866 -45.49 -34.78 59.55
CA ALA A 866 -45.46 -34.09 58.26
C ALA A 866 -46.75 -33.26 58.09
N ALA A 867 -46.59 -31.96 57.87
CA ALA A 867 -47.70 -31.04 57.70
C ALA A 867 -47.61 -30.29 56.37
N PHE A 868 -48.68 -30.39 55.58
CA PHE A 868 -48.81 -29.68 54.31
C PHE A 868 -49.98 -28.71 54.39
N ARG A 869 -49.72 -27.46 53.98
CA ARG A 869 -50.73 -26.41 53.87
C ARG A 869 -51.02 -26.14 52.42
N ILE A 870 -52.29 -26.30 52.06
CA ILE A 870 -52.84 -25.96 50.75
C ILE A 870 -53.62 -24.66 50.90
N GLN A 871 -53.26 -23.64 50.13
CA GLN A 871 -53.91 -22.34 50.11
C GLN A 871 -54.53 -22.10 48.75
N LEU A 872 -55.82 -21.80 48.72
CA LEU A 872 -56.56 -21.46 47.52
C LEU A 872 -57.00 -20.00 47.57
N PRO A 873 -56.88 -19.25 46.47
CA PRO A 873 -57.40 -17.89 46.39
C PRO A 873 -58.94 -17.91 46.38
N ALA A 874 -59.55 -16.74 46.60
CA ALA A 874 -61.00 -16.60 46.49
C ALA A 874 -61.55 -16.94 45.09
N ARG A 875 -60.71 -16.77 44.06
CA ARG A 875 -60.99 -17.14 42.67
C ARG A 875 -59.67 -17.48 41.98
N PRO A 876 -59.58 -18.55 41.17
CA PRO A 876 -58.39 -18.85 40.40
C PRO A 876 -58.14 -17.74 39.36
N PRO A 877 -56.89 -17.53 38.94
CA PRO A 877 -56.53 -16.56 37.92
C PRO A 877 -57.34 -16.86 36.65
N SER A 878 -58.06 -15.86 36.15
CA SER A 878 -58.67 -15.94 34.83
C SER A 878 -57.54 -16.04 33.82
N GLY A 879 -57.40 -17.20 33.17
CA GLY A 879 -56.35 -17.43 32.19
C GLY A 879 -56.32 -16.31 31.16
N SER A 880 -55.25 -15.53 31.16
CA SER A 880 -54.89 -14.68 30.03
C SER A 880 -54.60 -15.61 28.87
N VAL A 881 -55.45 -15.59 27.86
CA VAL A 881 -55.09 -16.07 26.52
C VAL A 881 -53.86 -15.25 26.11
N PRO A 882 -52.71 -15.88 25.78
CA PRO A 882 -51.61 -15.16 25.16
C PRO A 882 -52.00 -14.84 23.72
N ASP A 883 -51.93 -13.57 23.33
CA ASP A 883 -51.82 -13.17 21.92
C ASP A 883 -50.51 -13.69 21.31
#